data_AF-A0A9X2AWR8-F1
#
_entry.id   AF-A0A9X2AWR8-F1
#
_cell.length_a   1.000
_cell.length_b   1.000
_cell.length_c   1.000
_cell.angle_alpha   90.00
_cell.angle_beta   90.00
_cell.angle_gamma   90.00
#
_symmetry.space_group_name_H-M   'P 1'
#
loop_
_entity.id
_entity.type
_entity.pdbx_description
1 polymer ?
#
loop_
_entity_poly.entity_id
_entity_poly.type
_entity_poly.pdbx_seq_one_letter_code
_entity_poly.pdbx_strand_id
1 'polypeptide(L)'
;MTTLEKILIESPRDHKGGHLFAVTETAVDWIEQYQHFKGVTKSIIELLNLISLRGFSSKDGYVSTTELIDATDGQLTRAAVQQRLRSAVNIGLFTQHPVKFEEGLAGKTMLHRFVNPNQLVSALGATSLITESVKLSEKKKKSKALAQTQVNKRLLNEHGLYTPPAMKDEADQFIVSPTNWAGIIDQALAPPRTRKSYQKSMVSISGTRAVIETRSSKNIMTVDDLMTLFALFTLTVQYHDHHHEEYHLDAKQVPNKTPLYITDILSLRGKKDSGPARDSIRDSIDRIEFTDFQLHELTGRWLSENMPEGFKSDRFRFLARTITASEEAPREGADGEIKIKPNLYILVWEPSFYEELLTRDYFFLFPPEILKQHTLVFQLYSYFRSRMSRRHTDQMLLTELNQKLARNIEWRRFSMDLLRELRKLSDGKGSEELFVVNLWGYHLTLTKLDDQSKVSDFEVDIKCDVEEVLRYSRARTTNAGKRNMAPTLPNPLRHELVSKKRLDELSSVIDGEFEPIQRKAPSPRGNLGRRVKLRKHLVEINADEITIVLSKYTSTEALERSITALSAMTGHPYNSIKNECTELLEKLDWLRVDDNPVNYETLSRLIELYNSRSENKHLSIERLISALAVRKKVCKQVYLGHFDETVFRVLDEVAV
;
A
#
# COMPACT_ATOMS: atom_id res chain seq x y z
N MET A 1 -38.88 25.63 41.49
CA MET A 1 -37.65 25.54 40.68
C MET A 1 -36.52 25.22 41.64
N THR A 2 -36.00 24.00 41.63
CA THR A 2 -34.92 23.56 42.51
C THR A 2 -33.62 24.27 42.12
N THR A 3 -33.04 24.99 43.08
CA THR A 3 -31.73 25.65 42.95
C THR A 3 -30.66 24.59 42.74
N LEU A 4 -30.13 24.45 41.52
CA LEU A 4 -28.96 23.60 41.25
C LEU A 4 -27.77 24.14 42.03
N GLU A 5 -27.41 23.49 43.14
CA GLU A 5 -26.24 23.83 43.94
C GLU A 5 -24.98 23.79 43.06
N LYS A 6 -24.23 24.90 43.06
CA LYS A 6 -22.97 25.01 42.31
C LYS A 6 -21.83 24.44 43.15
N ILE A 7 -21.06 23.53 42.55
CA ILE A 7 -19.91 22.89 43.20
C ILE A 7 -18.76 23.91 43.32
N LEU A 8 -18.17 24.04 44.51
CA LEU A 8 -17.00 24.88 44.74
C LEU A 8 -15.73 24.17 44.23
N ILE A 9 -14.92 24.87 43.44
CA ILE A 9 -13.60 24.43 42.99
C ILE A 9 -12.54 25.32 43.65
N GLU A 10 -11.62 24.72 44.37
CA GLU A 10 -10.55 25.39 45.14
C GLU A 10 -9.42 25.90 44.23
N SER A 11 -8.67 26.88 44.74
CA SER A 11 -7.45 27.40 44.11
C SER A 11 -6.38 26.28 43.97
N PRO A 12 -5.59 26.21 42.87
CA PRO A 12 -5.27 27.24 41.87
C PRO A 12 -6.13 27.22 40.59
N ARG A 13 -7.25 26.48 40.56
CA ARG A 13 -8.05 26.36 39.32
C ARG A 13 -8.87 27.61 39.06
N ASP A 14 -8.93 28.03 37.80
CA ASP A 14 -9.72 29.16 37.34
C ASP A 14 -10.58 28.82 36.11
N HIS A 15 -11.42 29.77 35.71
CA HIS A 15 -12.26 29.62 34.51
C HIS A 15 -11.45 29.61 33.20
N LYS A 16 -10.21 30.09 33.18
CA LYS A 16 -9.35 30.08 31.98
C LYS A 16 -8.90 28.65 31.65
N GLY A 17 -8.84 27.77 32.65
CA GLY A 17 -8.68 26.32 32.49
C GLY A 17 -9.72 25.65 31.59
N GLY A 18 -10.88 26.28 31.33
CA GLY A 18 -11.97 25.70 30.55
C GLY A 18 -12.79 24.69 31.33
N HIS A 19 -13.42 23.73 30.65
CA HIS A 19 -14.22 22.67 31.29
C HIS A 19 -13.34 21.75 32.15
N LEU A 20 -13.92 21.24 33.23
CA LEU A 20 -13.26 20.35 34.19
C LEU A 20 -13.83 18.94 34.08
N PHE A 21 -12.98 17.93 34.26
CA PHE A 21 -13.34 16.52 34.28
C PHE A 21 -13.00 15.92 35.65
N ALA A 22 -13.97 15.28 36.29
CA ALA A 22 -13.74 14.54 37.53
C ALA A 22 -13.07 13.20 37.22
N VAL A 23 -11.92 12.95 37.82
CA VAL A 23 -11.17 11.71 37.63
C VAL A 23 -11.61 10.70 38.68
N THR A 24 -11.94 9.50 38.23
CA THR A 24 -12.19 8.34 39.09
C THR A 24 -11.38 7.17 38.55
N GLU A 25 -10.69 6.42 39.41
CA GLU A 25 -9.88 5.27 39.01
C GLU A 25 -10.72 4.22 38.25
N THR A 26 -12.00 4.08 38.59
CA THR A 26 -12.96 3.21 37.90
C THR A 26 -13.34 3.67 36.50
N ALA A 27 -12.96 4.88 36.06
CA ALA A 27 -13.28 5.37 34.73
C ALA A 27 -12.53 4.61 33.63
N VAL A 28 -11.34 4.07 33.92
CA VAL A 28 -10.55 3.30 32.95
C VAL A 28 -11.31 2.05 32.50
N ASP A 29 -11.85 1.29 33.46
CA ASP A 29 -12.66 0.11 33.19
C ASP A 29 -13.96 0.46 32.44
N TRP A 30 -14.55 1.63 32.75
CA TRP A 30 -15.77 2.09 32.08
C TRP A 30 -15.53 2.51 30.63
N ILE A 31 -14.34 2.99 30.29
CA ILE A 31 -14.01 3.40 28.91
C ILE A 31 -14.02 2.22 27.95
N GLU A 32 -13.53 1.06 28.37
CA GLU A 32 -13.63 -0.17 27.58
C GLU A 32 -15.10 -0.57 27.35
N GLN A 33 -15.92 -0.46 28.40
CA GLN A 33 -17.34 -0.78 28.32
C GLN A 33 -18.13 0.21 27.45
N TYR A 34 -17.75 1.50 27.44
CA TYR A 34 -18.42 2.51 26.61
C TYR A 34 -18.33 2.21 25.11
N GLN A 35 -17.30 1.48 24.66
CA GLN A 35 -17.12 1.13 23.24
C GLN A 35 -18.27 0.28 22.68
N HIS A 36 -19.03 -0.39 23.54
CA HIS A 36 -20.16 -1.23 23.15
C HIS A 36 -21.47 -0.44 22.91
N PHE A 37 -21.51 0.85 23.27
CA PHE A 37 -22.69 1.71 23.08
C PHE A 37 -22.69 2.37 21.71
N LYS A 38 -23.88 2.47 21.10
CA LYS A 38 -24.08 3.14 19.81
C LYS A 38 -23.69 4.61 19.89
N GLY A 39 -22.92 5.07 18.90
CA GLY A 39 -22.51 6.47 18.76
C GLY A 39 -21.14 6.79 19.38
N VAL A 40 -20.54 5.87 20.13
CA VAL A 40 -19.17 6.05 20.66
C VAL A 40 -18.15 5.83 19.54
N THR A 41 -17.55 6.92 19.06
CA THR A 41 -16.54 6.90 17.99
C THR A 41 -15.12 6.80 18.56
N LYS A 42 -14.16 6.40 17.72
CA LYS A 42 -12.72 6.37 18.09
C LYS A 42 -12.22 7.71 18.65
N SER A 43 -12.69 8.83 18.09
CA SER A 43 -12.34 10.19 18.54
C SER A 43 -12.88 10.54 19.93
N ILE A 44 -14.00 9.94 20.35
CA ILE A 44 -14.52 10.10 21.71
C ILE A 44 -13.66 9.29 22.67
N ILE A 45 -13.35 8.03 22.33
CA ILE A 45 -12.49 7.15 23.14
C ILE A 45 -11.12 7.79 23.38
N GLU A 46 -10.53 8.40 22.35
CA GLU A 46 -9.27 9.13 22.46
C GLU A 46 -9.33 10.26 23.50
N LEU A 47 -10.43 11.03 23.52
CA LEU A 47 -10.64 12.07 24.54
C LEU A 47 -10.76 11.45 25.95
N LEU A 48 -11.50 10.35 26.12
CA LEU A 48 -11.67 9.70 27.42
C LEU A 48 -10.37 9.09 27.95
N ASN A 49 -9.57 8.49 27.07
CA ASN A 49 -8.25 7.96 27.38
C ASN A 49 -7.30 9.08 27.81
N LEU A 50 -7.32 10.22 27.12
CA LEU A 50 -6.51 11.38 27.46
C LEU A 50 -6.89 11.97 28.83
N ILE A 51 -8.19 12.05 29.14
CA ILE A 51 -8.68 12.47 30.46
C ILE A 51 -8.20 11.52 31.55
N SER A 52 -8.25 10.20 31.30
CA SER A 52 -7.84 9.20 32.28
C SER A 52 -6.32 9.20 32.51
N LEU A 53 -5.55 9.26 31.41
CA LEU A 53 -4.09 9.32 31.44
C LEU A 53 -3.62 10.56 32.21
N ARG A 54 -4.18 11.74 31.90
CA ARG A 54 -3.85 12.96 32.61
C ARG A 54 -4.35 12.94 34.05
N GLY A 55 -5.46 12.24 34.30
CA GLY A 55 -6.04 12.06 35.62
C GLY A 55 -5.12 11.36 36.61
N PHE A 56 -4.30 10.40 36.18
CA PHE A 56 -3.29 9.77 37.05
C PHE A 56 -2.24 10.76 37.58
N SER A 57 -2.01 11.86 36.87
CA SER A 57 -1.08 12.91 37.27
C SER A 57 -1.74 14.09 37.99
N SER A 58 -3.06 14.04 38.21
CA SER A 58 -3.81 15.09 38.88
C SER A 58 -3.62 15.03 40.40
N LYS A 59 -3.46 16.19 41.04
CA LYS A 59 -3.27 16.30 42.50
C LYS A 59 -4.57 16.58 43.26
N ASP A 60 -5.59 17.08 42.57
CA ASP A 60 -6.86 17.54 43.14
C ASP A 60 -8.07 16.75 42.60
N GLY A 61 -7.82 15.67 41.85
CA GLY A 61 -8.85 14.80 41.29
C GLY A 61 -9.60 15.39 40.09
N TYR A 62 -9.14 16.53 39.55
CA TYR A 62 -9.71 17.15 38.36
C TYR A 62 -8.71 17.22 37.21
N VAL A 63 -9.22 17.25 35.98
CA VAL A 63 -8.44 17.55 34.78
C VAL A 63 -9.11 18.68 34.02
N SER A 64 -8.35 19.71 33.64
CA SER A 64 -8.87 20.84 32.88
C SER A 64 -8.72 20.65 31.37
N THR A 65 -9.54 21.37 30.58
CA THR A 65 -9.41 21.36 29.12
C THR A 65 -8.03 21.86 28.67
N THR A 66 -7.46 22.85 29.37
CA THR A 66 -6.11 23.34 29.07
C THR A 66 -5.05 22.25 29.30
N GLU A 67 -5.13 21.50 30.39
CA GLU A 67 -4.21 20.39 30.65
C GLU A 67 -4.28 19.28 29.60
N LEU A 68 -5.46 19.04 29.00
CA LEU A 68 -5.60 18.09 27.89
C LEU A 68 -4.92 18.59 26.61
N ILE A 69 -4.99 19.90 26.36
CA ILE A 69 -4.31 20.52 25.21
C ILE A 69 -2.79 20.41 25.40
N ASP A 70 -2.31 20.76 26.60
CA ASP A 70 -0.89 20.71 26.96
C ASP A 70 -0.36 19.28 26.91
N ALA A 71 -1.15 18.28 27.33
CA ALA A 71 -0.79 16.86 27.25
C ALA A 71 -0.67 16.32 25.81
N THR A 72 -1.13 17.09 24.82
CA THR A 72 -1.03 16.75 23.38
C THR A 72 -0.10 17.71 22.63
N ASP A 73 0.71 18.49 23.35
CA ASP A 73 1.59 19.53 22.78
C ASP A 73 0.85 20.48 21.80
N GLY A 74 -0.43 20.75 22.07
CA GLY A 74 -1.27 21.62 21.25
C GLY A 74 -1.85 20.99 19.98
N GLN A 75 -1.62 19.71 19.70
CA GLN A 75 -2.23 19.00 18.56
C GLN A 75 -3.76 18.95 18.68
N LEU A 76 -4.29 18.73 19.89
CA LEU A 76 -5.72 18.74 20.14
C LEU A 76 -6.18 20.16 20.54
N THR A 77 -6.81 20.88 19.60
CA THR A 77 -7.29 22.24 19.88
C THR A 77 -8.48 22.27 20.84
N ARG A 78 -8.67 23.39 21.56
CA ARG A 78 -9.81 23.61 22.46
C ARG A 78 -11.17 23.37 21.79
N ALA A 79 -11.30 23.74 20.52
CA ALA A 79 -12.51 23.53 19.73
C ALA A 79 -12.77 22.03 19.46
N ALA A 80 -11.72 21.26 19.16
CA ALA A 80 -11.81 19.82 18.96
C ALA A 80 -12.22 19.10 20.25
N VAL A 81 -11.65 19.48 21.40
CA VAL A 81 -12.06 18.95 22.71
C VAL A 81 -13.54 19.24 22.98
N GLN A 82 -14.00 20.47 22.78
CA GLN A 82 -15.40 20.84 22.99
C GLN A 82 -16.36 20.14 22.02
N GLN A 83 -15.95 19.90 20.77
CA GLN A 83 -16.77 19.13 19.82
C GLN A 83 -16.94 17.68 20.29
N ARG A 84 -15.84 17.02 20.64
CA ARG A 84 -15.85 15.63 21.14
C ARG A 84 -16.63 15.53 22.45
N LEU A 85 -16.48 16.50 23.35
CA LEU A 85 -17.20 16.60 24.61
C LEU A 85 -18.73 16.73 24.41
N ARG A 86 -19.17 17.57 23.47
CA ARG A 86 -20.61 17.70 23.15
C ARG A 86 -21.19 16.39 22.64
N SER A 87 -20.46 15.68 21.78
CA SER A 87 -20.87 14.36 21.31
C SER A 87 -20.93 13.34 22.45
N ALA A 88 -19.94 13.31 23.35
CA ALA A 88 -19.92 12.41 24.51
C ALA A 88 -21.08 12.67 25.48
N VAL A 89 -21.40 13.95 25.74
CA VAL A 89 -22.54 14.35 26.58
C VAL A 89 -23.87 13.96 25.95
N ASN A 90 -24.04 14.14 24.62
CA ASN A 90 -25.26 13.74 23.92
C ASN A 90 -25.52 12.23 23.97
N ILE A 91 -24.45 11.43 24.05
CA ILE A 91 -24.54 9.96 24.22
C ILE A 91 -24.88 9.60 25.68
N GLY A 92 -24.64 10.52 26.63
CA GLY A 92 -24.88 10.33 28.06
C GLY A 92 -23.64 9.94 28.86
N LEU A 93 -22.44 9.93 28.26
CA LEU A 93 -21.21 9.46 28.92
C LEU A 93 -20.78 10.33 30.10
N PHE A 94 -21.24 11.60 30.13
CA PHE A 94 -20.94 12.55 31.20
C PHE A 94 -22.20 13.21 31.76
N THR A 95 -22.28 13.36 33.08
CA THR A 95 -23.19 14.32 33.73
C THR A 95 -22.50 15.68 33.86
N GLN A 96 -23.23 16.74 33.56
CA GLN A 96 -22.74 18.12 33.62
C GLN A 96 -23.22 18.80 34.91
N HIS A 97 -22.28 19.33 35.69
CA HIS A 97 -22.55 20.05 36.93
C HIS A 97 -22.03 21.48 36.85
N PRO A 98 -22.82 22.51 37.21
CA PRO A 98 -22.36 23.88 37.26
C PRO A 98 -21.39 24.08 38.43
N VAL A 99 -20.32 24.85 38.22
CA VAL A 99 -19.29 25.13 39.23
C VAL A 99 -19.23 26.60 39.61
N LYS A 100 -18.63 26.88 40.78
CA LYS A 100 -18.15 28.19 41.23
C LYS A 100 -16.69 28.03 41.66
N PHE A 101 -15.83 28.99 41.35
CA PHE A 101 -14.45 28.97 41.82
C PHE A 101 -14.34 29.75 43.14
N GLU A 102 -13.34 29.38 43.95
CA GLU A 102 -12.98 30.09 45.18
C GLU A 102 -12.56 31.55 44.89
N GLU A 103 -11.82 31.75 43.80
CA GLU A 103 -11.40 33.07 43.33
C GLU A 103 -11.85 33.32 41.88
N GLY A 104 -12.52 34.45 41.64
CA GLY A 104 -12.89 34.91 40.29
C GLY A 104 -14.25 34.42 39.76
N LEU A 105 -14.54 34.76 38.51
CA LEU A 105 -15.81 34.44 37.84
C LEU A 105 -15.83 32.99 37.33
N ALA A 106 -16.98 32.32 37.43
CA ALA A 106 -17.16 30.94 36.96
C ALA A 106 -17.25 30.78 35.43
N GLY A 107 -17.58 31.85 34.69
CA GLY A 107 -17.74 31.80 33.24
C GLY A 107 -18.79 30.76 32.79
N LYS A 108 -18.49 30.04 31.70
CA LYS A 108 -19.29 28.91 31.17
C LYS A 108 -18.71 27.55 31.55
N THR A 109 -17.82 27.51 32.54
CA THR A 109 -17.15 26.27 32.94
C THR A 109 -18.15 25.32 33.60
N MET A 110 -18.06 24.06 33.22
CA MET A 110 -18.86 22.95 33.77
C MET A 110 -17.92 21.85 34.23
N LEU A 111 -18.31 21.14 35.28
CA LEU A 111 -17.67 19.91 35.72
C LEU A 111 -18.39 18.71 35.08
N HIS A 112 -17.60 17.82 34.47
CA HIS A 112 -18.06 16.62 33.80
C HIS A 112 -17.65 15.39 34.61
N ARG A 113 -18.62 14.57 35.02
CA ARG A 113 -18.38 13.32 35.75
C ARG A 113 -18.81 12.13 34.89
N PHE A 114 -17.98 11.09 34.86
CA PHE A 114 -18.28 9.85 34.14
C PHE A 114 -19.53 9.16 34.71
N VAL A 115 -20.37 8.63 33.82
CA VAL A 115 -21.61 7.94 34.19
C VAL A 115 -21.41 6.44 34.13
N ASN A 116 -21.69 5.72 35.21
CA ASN A 116 -21.51 4.27 35.24
C ASN A 116 -22.22 3.57 34.04
N PRO A 117 -21.52 2.74 33.24
CA PRO A 117 -22.09 2.02 32.10
C PRO A 117 -23.38 1.26 32.44
N ASN A 118 -23.48 0.67 33.63
CA ASN A 118 -24.67 -0.05 34.08
C ASN A 118 -25.89 0.88 34.23
N GLN A 119 -25.67 2.13 34.65
CA GLN A 119 -26.73 3.15 34.69
C GLN A 119 -27.13 3.59 33.28
N LEU A 120 -26.17 3.68 32.34
CA LEU A 120 -26.46 3.98 30.94
C LEU A 120 -27.31 2.91 30.27
N VAL A 121 -27.04 1.62 30.52
CA VAL A 121 -27.87 0.51 30.02
C VAL A 121 -29.31 0.63 30.56
N SER A 122 -29.47 1.01 31.83
CA SER A 122 -30.80 1.18 32.44
C SER A 122 -31.57 2.40 31.89
N ALA A 123 -30.88 3.50 31.57
CA ALA A 123 -31.49 4.74 31.11
C ALA A 123 -31.77 4.77 29.58
N LEU A 124 -30.90 4.13 28.78
CA LEU A 124 -31.00 4.11 27.32
C LEU A 124 -31.69 2.85 26.77
N GLY A 125 -31.92 1.83 27.61
CA GLY A 125 -32.50 0.55 27.24
C GLY A 125 -31.56 -0.35 26.43
N ALA A 126 -31.78 -1.67 26.46
CA ALA A 126 -30.94 -2.69 25.81
C ALA A 126 -30.82 -2.55 24.26
N THR A 127 -31.62 -1.68 23.64
CA THR A 127 -31.57 -1.36 22.20
C THR A 127 -30.42 -0.44 21.81
N SER A 128 -29.73 0.18 22.79
CA SER A 128 -28.61 1.10 22.59
C SER A 128 -27.24 0.41 22.44
N LEU A 129 -27.15 -0.89 22.73
CA LEU A 129 -25.95 -1.70 22.53
C LEU A 129 -25.80 -2.14 21.07
N ILE A 130 -24.55 -2.24 20.60
CA ILE A 130 -24.24 -2.79 19.27
C ILE A 130 -24.46 -4.31 19.31
N THR A 131 -25.69 -4.74 19.05
CA THR A 131 -26.02 -6.15 18.89
C THR A 131 -25.65 -6.65 17.49
N GLU A 132 -25.32 -7.94 17.34
CA GLU A 132 -25.03 -8.56 16.04
C GLU A 132 -26.18 -8.37 15.03
N SER A 133 -27.41 -8.22 15.51
CA SER A 133 -28.59 -7.94 14.68
C SER A 133 -28.51 -6.58 13.96
N VAL A 134 -27.83 -5.58 14.53
CA VAL A 134 -27.59 -4.27 13.88
C VAL A 134 -26.52 -4.39 12.81
N LYS A 135 -25.43 -5.12 13.08
CA LYS A 135 -24.41 -5.46 12.06
C LYS A 135 -25.02 -6.27 10.90
N LEU A 136 -25.95 -7.17 11.19
CA LEU A 136 -26.72 -7.93 10.20
C LEU A 136 -27.74 -7.05 9.44
N SER A 137 -28.38 -6.09 10.11
CA SER A 137 -29.27 -5.11 9.48
C SER A 137 -28.54 -4.20 8.51
N GLU A 138 -27.35 -3.71 8.88
CA GLU A 138 -26.50 -2.91 8.00
C GLU A 138 -25.96 -3.73 6.82
N LYS A 139 -25.58 -5.00 7.06
CA LYS A 139 -25.26 -5.94 5.97
C LYS A 139 -26.46 -6.16 5.05
N LYS A 140 -27.68 -6.28 5.59
CA LYS A 140 -28.92 -6.39 4.79
C LYS A 140 -29.24 -5.10 4.03
N LYS A 141 -28.98 -3.92 4.59
CA LYS A 141 -29.14 -2.64 3.88
C LYS A 141 -28.12 -2.50 2.76
N LYS A 142 -26.85 -2.85 2.99
CA LYS A 142 -25.82 -2.92 1.95
C LYS A 142 -26.19 -3.94 0.85
N SER A 143 -26.66 -5.13 1.22
CA SER A 143 -27.07 -6.14 0.23
C SER A 143 -28.31 -5.71 -0.55
N LYS A 144 -29.27 -5.04 0.08
CA LYS A 144 -30.45 -4.47 -0.59
C LYS A 144 -30.07 -3.32 -1.52
N ALA A 145 -29.12 -2.47 -1.14
CA ALA A 145 -28.57 -1.44 -2.02
C ALA A 145 -27.83 -2.06 -3.22
N LEU A 146 -27.07 -3.13 -3.02
CA LEU A 146 -26.39 -3.87 -4.09
C LEU A 146 -27.38 -4.54 -5.04
N ALA A 147 -28.42 -5.17 -4.51
CA ALA A 147 -29.52 -5.76 -5.28
C ALA A 147 -30.30 -4.69 -6.05
N GLN A 148 -30.59 -3.54 -5.43
CA GLN A 148 -31.22 -2.40 -6.09
C GLN A 148 -30.32 -1.87 -7.22
N THR A 149 -29.00 -1.83 -7.01
CA THR A 149 -28.03 -1.45 -8.05
C THR A 149 -28.03 -2.45 -9.20
N GLN A 150 -28.17 -3.75 -8.94
CA GLN A 150 -28.29 -4.79 -9.97
C GLN A 150 -29.63 -4.72 -10.73
N VAL A 151 -30.73 -4.45 -10.04
CA VAL A 151 -32.06 -4.23 -10.66
C VAL A 151 -32.05 -2.97 -11.51
N ASN A 152 -31.47 -1.87 -10.99
CA ASN A 152 -31.30 -0.63 -11.75
C ASN A 152 -30.40 -0.86 -12.98
N LYS A 153 -29.34 -1.67 -12.88
CA LYS A 153 -28.51 -2.06 -14.04
C LYS A 153 -29.29 -2.85 -15.09
N ARG A 154 -30.20 -3.74 -14.67
CA ARG A 154 -31.09 -4.48 -15.60
C ARG A 154 -32.10 -3.55 -16.28
N LEU A 155 -32.75 -2.67 -15.50
CA LEU A 155 -33.68 -1.65 -16.01
C LEU A 155 -33.00 -0.68 -16.98
N LEU A 156 -31.77 -0.24 -16.68
CA LEU A 156 -30.98 0.64 -17.56
C LEU A 156 -30.65 -0.05 -18.90
N ASN A 157 -30.28 -1.34 -18.86
CA ASN A 157 -30.05 -2.14 -20.06
C ASN A 157 -31.34 -2.36 -20.87
N GLU A 158 -32.49 -2.59 -20.21
CA GLU A 158 -33.80 -2.74 -20.86
C GLU A 158 -34.26 -1.45 -21.57
N HIS A 159 -33.86 -0.28 -21.06
CA HIS A 159 -34.14 1.02 -21.69
C HIS A 159 -33.05 1.50 -22.67
N GLY A 160 -32.08 0.65 -23.03
CA GLY A 160 -31.03 0.99 -24.01
C GLY A 160 -29.97 1.97 -23.49
N LEU A 161 -29.92 2.21 -22.18
CA LEU A 161 -28.92 3.05 -21.53
C LEU A 161 -27.81 2.15 -20.97
N TYR A 162 -26.80 1.86 -21.79
CA TYR A 162 -25.65 1.06 -21.36
C TYR A 162 -24.92 1.72 -20.19
N THR A 163 -24.57 0.93 -19.17
CA THR A 163 -23.63 1.39 -18.14
C THR A 163 -22.31 1.80 -18.80
N PRO A 164 -21.77 3.00 -18.50
CA PRO A 164 -20.48 3.40 -19.02
C PRO A 164 -19.40 2.37 -18.64
N PRO A 165 -18.44 2.08 -19.54
CA PRO A 165 -17.41 1.09 -19.28
C PRO A 165 -16.64 1.46 -18.00
N ALA A 166 -16.42 0.48 -17.13
CA ALA A 166 -15.55 0.66 -15.98
C ALA A 166 -14.12 0.83 -16.50
N MET A 167 -13.58 2.05 -16.41
CA MET A 167 -12.15 2.28 -16.64
C MET A 167 -11.37 1.49 -15.59
N LYS A 168 -10.31 0.80 -16.01
CA LYS A 168 -9.32 0.26 -15.07
C LYS A 168 -8.70 1.42 -14.28
N ASP A 169 -8.36 1.17 -13.01
CA ASP A 169 -7.80 2.17 -12.08
C ASP A 169 -6.72 3.04 -12.76
N GLU A 170 -6.73 4.35 -12.52
CA GLU A 170 -5.80 5.35 -13.11
C GLU A 170 -4.32 4.98 -12.92
N ALA A 171 -3.99 4.20 -11.89
CA ALA A 171 -2.64 3.70 -11.62
C ALA A 171 -2.07 2.79 -12.73
N ASP A 172 -2.92 2.14 -13.52
CA ASP A 172 -2.50 1.32 -14.68
C ASP A 172 -2.44 2.13 -15.99
N GLN A 173 -2.76 3.43 -15.95
CA GLN A 173 -2.94 4.25 -17.15
C GLN A 173 -1.71 5.05 -17.57
N PHE A 174 -0.76 5.34 -16.70
CA PHE A 174 0.42 6.14 -17.04
C PHE A 174 1.41 5.34 -17.91
N ILE A 175 1.59 5.75 -19.18
CA ILE A 175 2.35 4.97 -20.18
C ILE A 175 3.87 5.18 -20.07
N VAL A 176 4.32 6.29 -19.47
CA VAL A 176 5.75 6.59 -19.36
C VAL A 176 6.33 5.84 -18.16
N SER A 177 6.53 4.53 -18.34
CA SER A 177 7.36 3.72 -17.45
C SER A 177 8.72 4.41 -17.29
N PRO A 178 9.32 4.41 -16.09
CA PRO A 178 10.60 5.06 -15.86
C PRO A 178 11.68 4.52 -16.81
N THR A 179 11.67 3.21 -17.10
CA THR A 179 12.56 2.57 -18.08
C THR A 179 12.50 3.16 -19.49
N ASN A 180 11.36 3.77 -19.87
CA ASN A 180 11.14 4.34 -21.19
C ASN A 180 11.35 5.87 -21.22
N TRP A 181 11.70 6.49 -20.09
CA TRP A 181 11.86 7.94 -19.95
C TRP A 181 12.87 8.51 -20.96
N ALA A 182 14.10 7.98 -20.96
CA ALA A 182 15.17 8.41 -21.86
C ALA A 182 14.88 8.12 -23.35
N GLY A 183 13.91 7.25 -23.62
CA GLY A 183 13.49 6.91 -24.98
C GLY A 183 12.32 7.74 -25.50
N ILE A 184 11.40 8.18 -24.62
CA ILE A 184 10.15 8.85 -24.99
C ILE A 184 10.26 10.36 -24.71
N ILE A 185 10.55 10.75 -23.46
CA ILE A 185 10.51 12.15 -23.04
C ILE A 185 11.65 12.91 -23.70
N ASP A 186 12.88 12.40 -23.66
CA ASP A 186 14.05 13.07 -24.23
C ASP A 186 13.89 13.40 -25.73
N GLN A 187 13.15 12.56 -26.47
CA GLN A 187 12.86 12.77 -27.90
C GLN A 187 11.69 13.74 -28.13
N ALA A 188 10.83 13.95 -27.14
CA ALA A 188 9.70 14.86 -27.18
C ALA A 188 10.14 16.32 -26.94
N LEU A 189 11.29 16.54 -26.30
CA LEU A 189 11.78 17.87 -25.93
C LEU A 189 12.38 18.64 -27.10
N ALA A 190 12.28 19.97 -27.03
CA ALA A 190 12.94 20.85 -27.98
C ALA A 190 14.47 20.81 -27.82
N PRO A 191 15.24 21.00 -28.91
CA PRO A 191 16.68 21.14 -28.84
C PRO A 191 17.12 22.30 -27.91
N PRO A 192 18.35 22.26 -27.38
CA PRO A 192 18.89 23.33 -26.54
C PRO A 192 18.71 24.71 -27.17
N ARG A 193 18.35 25.71 -26.34
CA ARG A 193 18.15 27.12 -26.73
C ARG A 193 17.11 27.36 -27.84
N THR A 194 16.17 26.44 -28.03
CA THR A 194 15.10 26.57 -29.02
C THR A 194 13.81 27.08 -28.37
N ARG A 195 13.12 28.01 -29.04
CA ARG A 195 11.80 28.52 -28.63
C ARG A 195 10.75 28.05 -29.63
N LYS A 196 9.95 27.05 -29.24
CA LYS A 196 8.87 26.46 -30.04
C LYS A 196 7.68 26.20 -29.13
N SER A 197 6.48 26.26 -29.69
CA SER A 197 5.23 25.96 -28.95
C SER A 197 4.67 24.57 -29.29
N TYR A 198 5.19 23.92 -30.33
CA TYR A 198 4.78 22.59 -30.77
C TYR A 198 5.95 21.77 -31.30
N GLN A 199 6.00 20.49 -30.92
CA GLN A 199 6.90 19.48 -31.50
C GLN A 199 6.16 18.15 -31.63
N LYS A 200 6.54 17.37 -32.64
CA LYS A 200 6.02 16.02 -32.88
C LYS A 200 7.18 15.07 -33.14
N SER A 201 7.20 13.96 -32.42
CA SER A 201 8.24 12.93 -32.54
C SER A 201 7.62 11.54 -32.67
N MET A 202 8.21 10.72 -33.54
CA MET A 202 7.86 9.30 -33.66
C MET A 202 8.65 8.51 -32.63
N VAL A 203 7.96 7.78 -31.75
CA VAL A 203 8.56 6.95 -30.70
C VAL A 203 8.08 5.51 -30.81
N SER A 204 8.84 4.57 -30.26
CA SER A 204 8.43 3.17 -30.17
C SER A 204 8.40 2.75 -28.71
N ILE A 205 7.26 2.23 -28.26
CA ILE A 205 7.00 1.86 -26.88
C ILE A 205 6.55 0.41 -26.89
N SER A 206 7.32 -0.48 -26.25
CA SER A 206 7.00 -1.91 -26.14
C SER A 206 6.72 -2.59 -27.50
N GLY A 207 7.41 -2.15 -28.56
CA GLY A 207 7.23 -2.67 -29.92
C GLY A 207 6.11 -1.97 -30.74
N THR A 208 5.27 -1.18 -30.10
CA THR A 208 4.23 -0.38 -30.76
C THR A 208 4.81 0.94 -31.28
N ARG A 209 4.40 1.35 -32.48
CA ARG A 209 4.67 2.70 -33.00
C ARG A 209 3.71 3.69 -32.35
N ALA A 210 4.25 4.77 -31.83
CA ALA A 210 3.47 5.85 -31.23
C ALA A 210 3.99 7.22 -31.70
N VAL A 211 3.14 8.22 -31.60
CA VAL A 211 3.49 9.63 -31.83
C VAL A 211 3.38 10.34 -30.51
N ILE A 212 4.42 11.07 -30.12
CA ILE A 212 4.33 12.02 -29.01
C ILE A 212 4.28 13.44 -29.55
N GLU A 213 3.26 14.17 -29.15
CA GLU A 213 3.14 15.60 -29.36
C GLU A 213 3.47 16.34 -28.07
N THR A 214 4.17 17.46 -28.22
CA THR A 214 4.54 18.33 -27.12
C THR A 214 4.04 19.73 -27.43
N ARG A 215 3.18 20.26 -26.56
CA ARG A 215 2.46 21.51 -26.75
C ARG A 215 2.69 22.42 -25.55
N SER A 216 2.73 23.73 -25.78
CA SER A 216 2.74 24.73 -24.72
C SER A 216 2.03 25.99 -25.22
N SER A 217 1.33 26.68 -24.33
CA SER A 217 0.81 28.03 -24.63
C SER A 217 1.95 29.04 -24.81
N LYS A 218 3.12 28.75 -24.24
CA LYS A 218 4.35 29.54 -24.35
C LYS A 218 5.38 28.76 -25.16
N ASN A 219 6.52 28.46 -24.55
CA ASN A 219 7.56 27.61 -25.11
C ASN A 219 7.50 26.22 -24.46
N ILE A 220 7.72 25.18 -25.26
CA ILE A 220 7.84 23.80 -24.76
C ILE A 220 9.17 23.61 -24.05
N MET A 221 9.22 22.63 -23.16
CA MET A 221 10.45 22.19 -22.51
C MET A 221 11.56 21.86 -23.50
N THR A 222 12.77 22.27 -23.15
CA THR A 222 14.01 21.92 -23.85
C THR A 222 14.78 20.83 -23.11
N VAL A 223 15.75 20.20 -23.79
CA VAL A 223 16.64 19.20 -23.15
C VAL A 223 17.37 19.78 -21.92
N ASP A 224 17.71 21.06 -21.93
CA ASP A 224 18.40 21.71 -20.80
C ASP A 224 17.51 21.82 -19.55
N ASP A 225 16.18 21.81 -19.73
CA ASP A 225 15.20 21.90 -18.65
C ASP A 225 15.05 20.57 -17.90
N LEU A 226 15.49 19.44 -18.48
CA LEU A 226 15.45 18.12 -17.81
C LEU A 226 16.19 18.15 -16.47
N MET A 227 17.39 18.74 -16.43
CA MET A 227 18.14 18.77 -15.17
C MET A 227 17.43 19.61 -14.11
N THR A 228 16.69 20.66 -14.51
CA THR A 228 15.85 21.44 -13.58
C THR A 228 14.66 20.60 -13.13
N LEU A 229 13.99 19.86 -14.02
CA LEU A 229 12.92 18.93 -13.68
C LEU A 229 13.39 17.86 -12.67
N PHE A 230 14.56 17.25 -12.89
CA PHE A 230 15.13 16.27 -11.96
C PHE A 230 15.58 16.91 -10.63
N ALA A 231 15.99 18.18 -10.64
CA ALA A 231 16.21 18.92 -9.40
C ALA A 231 14.90 19.08 -8.61
N LEU A 232 13.78 19.38 -9.28
CA LEU A 232 12.46 19.43 -8.63
C LEU A 232 12.04 18.06 -8.07
N PHE A 233 12.31 16.96 -8.79
CA PHE A 233 12.07 15.61 -8.27
C PHE A 233 12.87 15.35 -6.99
N THR A 234 14.17 15.65 -7.02
CA THR A 234 15.07 15.43 -5.89
C THR A 234 14.63 16.22 -4.67
N LEU A 235 14.31 17.51 -4.84
CA LEU A 235 13.85 18.35 -3.75
C LEU A 235 12.48 17.93 -3.22
N THR A 236 11.59 17.45 -4.09
CA THR A 236 10.28 16.91 -3.68
C THR A 236 10.43 15.71 -2.76
N VAL A 237 11.27 14.76 -3.15
CA VAL A 237 11.52 13.57 -2.33
C VAL A 237 12.22 13.95 -1.03
N GLN A 238 13.23 14.83 -1.08
CA GLN A 238 13.93 15.30 0.13
C GLN A 238 12.99 16.01 1.11
N TYR A 239 12.08 16.83 0.61
CA TYR A 239 11.11 17.53 1.45
C TYR A 239 10.20 16.53 2.18
N HIS A 240 9.61 15.57 1.47
CA HIS A 240 8.70 14.61 2.08
C HIS A 240 9.41 13.57 2.95
N ASP A 241 10.66 13.23 2.66
CA ASP A 241 11.50 12.38 3.52
C ASP A 241 11.86 13.09 4.83
N HIS A 242 12.13 14.40 4.79
CA HIS A 242 12.39 15.19 6.00
C HIS A 242 11.19 15.25 6.95
N HIS A 243 9.97 15.34 6.40
CA HIS A 243 8.73 15.43 7.18
C HIS A 243 8.09 14.05 7.43
N HIS A 244 8.81 12.97 7.11
CA HIS A 244 8.31 11.60 7.23
C HIS A 244 7.83 11.30 8.66
N GLU A 245 8.65 11.61 9.68
CA GLU A 245 8.30 11.35 11.09
C GLU A 245 7.03 12.11 11.51
N GLU A 246 6.83 13.34 11.02
CA GLU A 246 5.62 14.13 11.29
C GLU A 246 4.37 13.50 10.66
N TYR A 247 4.48 13.01 9.42
CA TYR A 247 3.37 12.34 8.75
C TYR A 247 2.95 11.06 9.46
N HIS A 248 3.94 10.30 9.95
CA HIS A 248 3.73 9.08 10.73
C HIS A 248 3.04 9.36 12.07
N LEU A 249 3.50 10.37 12.82
CA LEU A 249 2.92 10.75 14.11
C LEU A 249 1.46 11.20 13.96
N ASP A 250 1.13 11.89 12.87
CA ASP A 250 -0.21 12.41 12.60
C ASP A 250 -1.14 11.43 11.85
N ALA A 251 -0.65 10.23 11.47
CA ALA A 251 -1.34 9.28 10.60
C ALA A 251 -1.91 9.91 9.30
N LYS A 252 -1.19 10.91 8.75
CA LYS A 252 -1.61 11.65 7.56
C LYS A 252 -0.95 11.03 6.31
N GLN A 253 -1.73 10.87 5.25
CA GLN A 253 -1.17 10.55 3.93
C GLN A 253 -0.24 11.68 3.48
N VAL A 254 0.90 11.31 2.89
CA VAL A 254 1.89 12.27 2.35
C VAL A 254 1.18 13.23 1.38
N PRO A 255 1.15 14.54 1.67
CA PRO A 255 0.37 15.48 0.89
C PRO A 255 1.09 15.84 -0.42
N ASN A 256 0.38 15.79 -1.56
CA ASN A 256 0.88 16.26 -2.86
C ASN A 256 0.93 17.80 -2.95
N LYS A 257 1.71 18.41 -2.04
CA LYS A 257 2.04 19.82 -1.98
C LYS A 257 3.46 19.95 -1.48
N THR A 258 4.35 20.43 -2.33
CA THR A 258 5.77 20.51 -2.02
C THR A 258 6.26 21.96 -2.16
N PRO A 259 6.54 22.65 -1.04
CA PRO A 259 7.12 23.98 -1.07
C PRO A 259 8.63 23.91 -1.33
N LEU A 260 9.08 24.60 -2.38
CA LEU A 260 10.48 24.65 -2.83
C LEU A 260 10.94 26.10 -3.00
N TYR A 261 12.07 26.45 -2.40
CA TYR A 261 12.72 27.75 -2.61
C TYR A 261 13.61 27.73 -3.85
N ILE A 262 13.62 28.85 -4.57
CA ILE A 262 14.48 29.00 -5.76
C ILE A 262 15.97 28.90 -5.44
N THR A 263 16.37 29.29 -4.24
CA THR A 263 17.76 29.20 -3.74
C THR A 263 18.22 27.75 -3.66
N ASP A 264 17.34 26.84 -3.25
CA ASP A 264 17.65 25.41 -3.13
C ASP A 264 17.80 24.78 -4.52
N ILE A 265 16.94 25.17 -5.46
CA ILE A 265 17.02 24.75 -6.86
C ILE A 265 18.34 25.23 -7.48
N LEU A 266 18.74 26.48 -7.24
CA LEU A 266 20.01 27.03 -7.73
C LEU A 266 21.23 26.31 -7.15
N SER A 267 21.21 26.07 -5.83
CA SER A 267 22.27 25.33 -5.12
C SER A 267 22.42 23.90 -5.67
N LEU A 268 21.30 23.20 -5.87
CA LEU A 268 21.28 21.86 -6.42
C LEU A 268 21.77 21.82 -7.87
N ARG A 269 21.39 22.82 -8.68
CA ARG A 269 21.87 22.99 -10.07
C ARG A 269 23.29 23.54 -10.18
N GLY A 270 23.93 23.89 -9.07
CA GLY A 270 25.30 24.43 -9.05
C GLY A 270 25.42 25.81 -9.74
N LYS A 271 24.32 26.58 -9.76
CA LYS A 271 24.30 27.93 -10.33
C LYS A 271 24.56 28.95 -9.22
N LYS A 272 25.41 29.93 -9.50
CA LYS A 272 25.65 31.05 -8.57
C LYS A 272 24.39 31.87 -8.43
N ASP A 273 24.00 32.18 -7.20
CA ASP A 273 22.82 32.99 -6.93
C ASP A 273 23.02 34.41 -7.49
N SER A 274 22.25 34.73 -8.52
CA SER A 274 22.29 36.00 -9.24
C SER A 274 20.94 36.23 -9.92
N GLY A 275 20.60 37.49 -10.21
CA GLY A 275 19.35 37.84 -10.91
C GLY A 275 19.14 37.03 -12.20
N PRO A 276 20.10 37.00 -13.14
CA PRO A 276 19.98 36.22 -14.37
C PRO A 276 19.88 34.72 -14.15
N ALA A 277 20.54 34.17 -13.11
CA ALA A 277 20.43 32.74 -12.80
C ALA A 277 19.05 32.39 -12.24
N ARG A 278 18.49 33.24 -11.37
CA ARG A 278 17.11 33.11 -10.88
C ARG A 278 16.13 33.17 -12.04
N ASP A 279 16.28 34.14 -12.94
CA ASP A 279 15.41 34.27 -14.12
C ASP A 279 15.53 33.07 -15.05
N SER A 280 16.74 32.54 -15.26
CA SER A 280 16.93 31.31 -16.05
C SER A 280 16.23 30.09 -15.43
N ILE A 281 16.24 29.95 -14.10
CA ILE A 281 15.51 28.86 -13.42
C ILE A 281 14.01 29.08 -13.48
N ARG A 282 13.53 30.32 -13.29
CA ARG A 282 12.10 30.68 -13.44
C ARG A 282 11.60 30.33 -14.83
N ASP A 283 12.34 30.69 -15.86
CA ASP A 283 12.02 30.37 -17.25
C ASP A 283 11.99 28.86 -17.51
N SER A 284 12.91 28.09 -16.91
CA SER A 284 12.88 26.62 -16.99
C SER A 284 11.65 26.03 -16.30
N ILE A 285 11.31 26.50 -15.09
CA ILE A 285 10.14 26.04 -14.35
C ILE A 285 8.85 26.43 -15.10
N ASP A 286 8.79 27.62 -15.68
CA ASP A 286 7.66 28.08 -16.49
C ASP A 286 7.46 27.18 -17.73
N ARG A 287 8.54 26.80 -18.43
CA ARG A 287 8.46 25.82 -19.52
C ARG A 287 8.01 24.44 -19.04
N ILE A 288 8.54 23.95 -17.92
CA ILE A 288 8.13 22.67 -17.32
C ILE A 288 6.65 22.71 -16.94
N GLU A 289 6.22 23.82 -16.35
CA GLU A 289 4.85 24.06 -15.99
C GLU A 289 4.00 24.00 -17.25
N PHE A 290 4.16 24.87 -18.25
CA PHE A 290 3.20 24.98 -19.35
C PHE A 290 3.31 23.92 -20.46
N THR A 291 4.17 22.91 -20.33
CA THR A 291 4.33 21.87 -21.35
C THR A 291 3.40 20.68 -21.12
N ASP A 292 2.53 20.44 -22.09
CA ASP A 292 1.67 19.26 -22.20
C ASP A 292 2.29 18.23 -23.14
N PHE A 293 2.29 16.97 -22.72
CA PHE A 293 2.68 15.82 -23.52
C PHE A 293 1.43 15.02 -23.90
N GLN A 294 1.32 14.65 -25.17
CA GLN A 294 0.24 13.81 -25.66
C GLN A 294 0.80 12.65 -26.46
N LEU A 295 0.62 11.43 -25.96
CA LEU A 295 1.09 10.21 -26.57
C LEU A 295 -0.07 9.50 -27.27
N HIS A 296 0.08 9.27 -28.57
CA HIS A 296 -0.89 8.58 -29.41
C HIS A 296 -0.34 7.21 -29.84
N GLU A 297 -0.98 6.13 -29.42
CA GLU A 297 -0.65 4.78 -29.92
C GLU A 297 -1.23 4.61 -31.33
N LEU A 298 -0.36 4.33 -32.32
CA LEU A 298 -0.79 4.21 -33.72
C LEU A 298 -1.31 2.81 -34.09
N THR A 299 -1.02 1.81 -33.26
CA THR A 299 -1.54 0.45 -33.46
C THR A 299 -2.73 0.24 -32.56
N GLY A 300 -3.88 -0.10 -33.15
CA GLY A 300 -5.08 -0.44 -32.39
C GLY A 300 -4.81 -1.63 -31.48
N ARG A 301 -5.32 -1.56 -30.24
CA ARG A 301 -5.28 -2.66 -29.29
C ARG A 301 -6.63 -2.85 -28.65
N TRP A 302 -6.81 -4.02 -28.07
CA TRP A 302 -8.01 -4.30 -27.28
C TRP A 302 -8.05 -3.41 -26.05
N LEU A 303 -9.03 -2.50 -25.98
CA LEU A 303 -9.24 -1.59 -24.84
C LEU A 303 -10.39 -2.05 -23.95
N SER A 304 -11.50 -2.47 -24.56
CA SER A 304 -12.70 -2.93 -23.85
C SER A 304 -13.57 -3.83 -24.76
N GLU A 305 -14.57 -4.51 -24.19
CA GLU A 305 -15.53 -5.31 -24.96
C GLU A 305 -16.25 -4.50 -26.05
N ASN A 306 -16.54 -3.22 -25.78
CA ASN A 306 -17.18 -2.31 -26.74
C ASN A 306 -16.18 -1.69 -27.74
N MET A 307 -14.88 -1.81 -27.52
CA MET A 307 -13.84 -1.25 -28.39
C MET A 307 -12.63 -2.20 -28.46
N PRO A 308 -12.77 -3.31 -29.23
CA PRO A 308 -11.74 -4.34 -29.33
C PRO A 308 -10.54 -3.92 -30.19
N GLU A 309 -10.68 -2.91 -31.05
CA GLU A 309 -9.58 -2.29 -31.81
C GLU A 309 -9.53 -0.78 -31.53
N GLY A 310 -9.28 -0.42 -30.28
CA GLY A 310 -9.24 0.97 -29.85
C GLY A 310 -7.85 1.60 -29.98
N PHE A 311 -7.83 2.91 -30.23
CA PHE A 311 -6.61 3.72 -30.25
C PHE A 311 -6.53 4.53 -28.95
N LYS A 312 -5.55 4.24 -28.08
CA LYS A 312 -5.34 5.00 -26.85
C LYS A 312 -4.56 6.27 -27.15
N SER A 313 -5.05 7.40 -26.64
CA SER A 313 -4.28 8.62 -26.50
C SER A 313 -4.19 8.98 -25.02
N ASP A 314 -3.00 9.34 -24.56
CA ASP A 314 -2.75 9.72 -23.17
C ASP A 314 -2.14 11.13 -23.14
N ARG A 315 -2.78 12.03 -22.40
CA ARG A 315 -2.33 13.42 -22.28
C ARG A 315 -1.99 13.69 -20.83
N PHE A 316 -0.75 14.07 -20.58
CA PHE A 316 -0.26 14.35 -19.24
C PHE A 316 0.63 15.60 -19.21
N ARG A 317 0.79 16.13 -18.00
CA ARG A 317 1.62 17.29 -17.65
C ARG A 317 2.31 16.96 -16.33
N PHE A 318 3.54 17.42 -16.11
CA PHE A 318 4.25 17.09 -14.87
C PHE A 318 3.63 17.78 -13.64
N LEU A 319 3.35 19.08 -13.78
CA LEU A 319 2.77 19.90 -12.71
C LEU A 319 1.28 20.09 -12.98
N ALA A 320 0.42 19.53 -12.13
CA ALA A 320 -1.02 19.74 -12.19
C ALA A 320 -1.38 21.17 -11.76
N ARG A 321 -0.64 21.71 -10.78
CA ARG A 321 -0.83 23.08 -10.30
C ARG A 321 0.46 23.62 -9.68
N THR A 322 0.75 24.89 -9.92
CA THR A 322 1.81 25.64 -9.23
C THR A 322 1.18 26.80 -8.46
N ILE A 323 1.54 26.97 -7.19
CA ILE A 323 1.24 28.20 -6.44
C ILE A 323 2.57 28.90 -6.20
N THR A 324 2.65 30.17 -6.54
CA THR A 324 3.89 30.94 -6.47
C THR A 324 3.79 32.10 -5.49
N ALA A 325 4.86 32.36 -4.76
CA ALA A 325 5.00 33.57 -3.95
C ALA A 325 6.20 34.38 -4.46
N SER A 326 5.93 35.65 -4.79
CA SER A 326 6.91 36.62 -5.31
C SER A 326 7.13 37.73 -4.30
N GLU A 327 8.36 38.23 -4.23
CA GLU A 327 8.70 39.40 -3.41
C GLU A 327 8.37 40.70 -4.14
N GLU A 328 8.61 40.73 -5.45
CA GLU A 328 8.25 41.85 -6.32
C GLU A 328 6.77 41.75 -6.74
N ALA A 329 6.09 42.90 -6.86
CA ALA A 329 4.74 42.98 -7.41
C ALA A 329 4.71 42.51 -8.88
N PRO A 330 3.62 41.88 -9.35
CA PRO A 330 3.44 41.52 -10.75
C PRO A 330 3.57 42.75 -11.66
N ARG A 331 4.29 42.60 -12.78
CA ARG A 331 4.46 43.66 -13.78
C ARG A 331 3.93 43.20 -15.12
N GLU A 332 3.36 44.11 -15.89
CA GLU A 332 2.97 43.84 -17.27
C GLU A 332 4.22 43.86 -18.17
N GLY A 333 4.41 42.81 -18.95
CA GLY A 333 5.47 42.71 -19.94
C GLY A 333 5.18 43.54 -21.20
N ALA A 334 6.18 43.66 -22.07
CA ALA A 334 6.02 44.35 -23.37
C ALA A 334 5.02 43.63 -24.31
N ASP A 335 4.72 42.38 -24.02
CA ASP A 335 3.75 41.49 -24.67
C ASP A 335 2.32 41.65 -24.11
N GLY A 336 2.12 42.48 -23.08
CA GLY A 336 0.84 42.59 -22.36
C GLY A 336 0.57 41.43 -21.41
N GLU A 337 1.50 40.47 -21.29
CA GLU A 337 1.38 39.35 -20.36
C GLU A 337 1.92 39.73 -18.98
N ILE A 338 1.30 39.20 -17.93
CA ILE A 338 1.76 39.42 -16.55
C ILE A 338 3.03 38.61 -16.29
N LYS A 339 4.11 39.31 -15.94
CA LYS A 339 5.39 38.74 -15.51
C LYS A 339 5.50 38.78 -14.00
N ILE A 340 5.74 37.61 -13.42
CA ILE A 340 5.97 37.41 -11.99
C ILE A 340 7.39 36.91 -11.75
N LYS A 341 7.96 37.25 -10.60
CA LYS A 341 9.30 36.80 -10.18
C LYS A 341 9.22 36.04 -8.86
N PRO A 342 8.79 34.78 -8.91
CA PRO A 342 8.62 33.98 -7.72
C PRO A 342 9.96 33.60 -7.10
N ASN A 343 9.94 33.47 -5.77
CA ASN A 343 11.05 32.98 -4.95
C ASN A 343 10.69 31.64 -4.26
N LEU A 344 9.39 31.39 -4.05
CA LEU A 344 8.86 30.15 -3.48
C LEU A 344 7.84 29.55 -4.45
N TYR A 345 7.96 28.24 -4.68
CA TYR A 345 7.07 27.44 -5.50
C TYR A 345 6.44 26.35 -4.65
N ILE A 346 5.12 26.32 -4.56
CA ILE A 346 4.38 25.18 -4.01
C ILE A 346 3.91 24.34 -5.19
N LEU A 347 4.59 23.22 -5.39
CA LEU A 347 4.33 22.30 -6.50
C LEU A 347 3.24 21.30 -6.12
N VAL A 348 2.33 21.07 -7.06
CA VAL A 348 1.37 19.96 -7.03
C VAL A 348 1.61 19.16 -8.30
N TRP A 349 2.15 17.96 -8.14
CA TRP A 349 2.47 17.05 -9.23
C TRP A 349 1.19 16.40 -9.77
N GLU A 350 1.22 15.91 -11.00
CA GLU A 350 0.15 15.04 -11.50
C GLU A 350 0.01 13.81 -10.57
N PRO A 351 -1.21 13.45 -10.13
CA PRO A 351 -1.39 12.45 -9.07
C PRO A 351 -0.74 11.09 -9.35
N SER A 352 -0.85 10.58 -10.58
CA SER A 352 -0.29 9.28 -10.97
C SER A 352 1.24 9.33 -10.90
N PHE A 353 1.82 10.40 -11.43
CA PHE A 353 3.26 10.65 -11.40
C PHE A 353 3.77 10.93 -9.97
N TYR A 354 2.99 11.60 -9.12
CA TYR A 354 3.35 11.87 -7.73
C TYR A 354 3.46 10.57 -6.93
N GLU A 355 2.45 9.72 -7.03
CA GLU A 355 2.46 8.40 -6.41
C GLU A 355 3.63 7.58 -6.98
N GLU A 356 3.89 7.63 -8.29
CA GLU A 356 5.04 6.97 -8.89
C GLU A 356 6.39 7.52 -8.37
N LEU A 357 6.52 8.83 -8.23
CA LEU A 357 7.70 9.50 -7.69
C LEU A 357 7.97 9.10 -6.24
N LEU A 358 6.91 8.91 -5.44
CA LEU A 358 6.99 8.46 -4.05
C LEU A 358 6.97 6.94 -3.87
N THR A 359 6.62 6.13 -4.87
CA THR A 359 6.54 4.66 -4.71
C THR A 359 7.59 3.90 -5.50
N ARG A 360 8.18 4.52 -6.55
CA ARG A 360 9.22 3.94 -7.40
C ARG A 360 10.57 4.57 -7.10
N ASP A 361 11.15 4.03 -6.04
CA ASP A 361 12.24 4.52 -5.21
C ASP A 361 13.59 4.88 -5.89
N TYR A 362 13.83 4.58 -7.19
CA TYR A 362 15.20 4.70 -7.74
C TYR A 362 15.33 5.26 -9.15
N PHE A 363 14.26 5.54 -9.90
CA PHE A 363 14.49 5.99 -11.29
C PHE A 363 14.77 7.49 -11.37
N PHE A 364 14.06 8.28 -10.57
CA PHE A 364 14.10 9.74 -10.65
C PHE A 364 15.11 10.42 -9.72
N LEU A 365 15.68 9.67 -8.75
CA LEU A 365 16.74 10.19 -7.87
C LEU A 365 18.11 9.98 -8.50
N PHE A 366 18.69 11.10 -8.88
CA PHE A 366 20.03 11.18 -9.45
C PHE A 366 21.01 11.75 -8.42
N PRO A 367 22.31 11.39 -8.49
CA PRO A 367 23.33 12.02 -7.66
C PRO A 367 23.25 13.55 -7.80
N PRO A 368 23.14 14.33 -6.71
CA PRO A 368 23.05 15.80 -6.78
C PRO A 368 24.15 16.45 -7.63
N GLU A 369 25.31 15.80 -7.72
CA GLU A 369 26.46 16.24 -8.51
C GLU A 369 26.24 16.12 -10.03
N ILE A 370 25.45 15.15 -10.52
CA ILE A 370 25.11 15.03 -11.95
C ILE A 370 24.22 16.20 -12.39
N LEU A 371 23.39 16.71 -11.47
CA LEU A 371 22.51 17.85 -11.72
C LEU A 371 23.28 19.17 -11.87
N LYS A 372 24.60 19.18 -11.66
CA LYS A 372 25.47 20.35 -11.88
C LYS A 372 26.25 20.27 -13.19
N GLN A 373 26.21 19.11 -13.87
CA GLN A 373 27.02 18.84 -15.05
C GLN A 373 26.43 19.41 -16.33
N HIS A 374 27.19 19.28 -17.41
CA HIS A 374 26.74 19.59 -18.76
C HIS A 374 25.62 18.64 -19.22
N THR A 375 24.70 19.15 -20.05
CA THR A 375 23.51 18.42 -20.54
C THR A 375 23.86 17.06 -21.14
N LEU A 376 24.92 16.96 -21.95
CA LEU A 376 25.34 15.69 -22.57
C LEU A 376 25.80 14.65 -21.53
N VAL A 377 26.46 15.07 -20.45
CA VAL A 377 26.89 14.17 -19.38
C VAL A 377 25.67 13.66 -18.60
N PHE A 378 24.71 14.55 -18.33
CA PHE A 378 23.44 14.17 -17.73
C PHE A 378 22.67 13.15 -18.59
N GLN A 379 22.55 13.40 -19.90
CA GLN A 379 21.89 12.48 -20.83
C GLN A 379 22.60 11.12 -20.90
N LEU A 380 23.94 11.12 -20.92
CA LEU A 380 24.74 9.89 -20.88
C LEU A 380 24.47 9.08 -19.61
N TYR A 381 24.45 9.74 -18.45
CA TYR A 381 24.12 9.10 -17.18
C TYR A 381 22.69 8.54 -17.16
N SER A 382 21.70 9.33 -17.60
CA SER A 382 20.31 8.89 -17.75
C SER A 382 20.18 7.65 -18.64
N TYR A 383 20.93 7.63 -19.75
CA TYR A 383 20.96 6.51 -20.67
C TYR A 383 21.53 5.26 -20.01
N PHE A 384 22.66 5.36 -19.30
CA PHE A 384 23.24 4.22 -18.59
C PHE A 384 22.34 3.70 -17.47
N ARG A 385 21.62 4.57 -16.76
CA ARG A 385 20.62 4.16 -15.77
C ARG A 385 19.53 3.28 -16.37
N SER A 386 19.07 3.61 -17.58
CA SER A 386 18.08 2.78 -18.30
C SER A 386 18.68 1.48 -18.84
N ARG A 387 19.83 1.55 -19.52
CA ARG A 387 20.43 0.44 -20.27
C ARG A 387 21.15 -0.58 -19.40
N MET A 388 21.87 -0.13 -18.36
CA MET A 388 22.67 -0.99 -17.48
C MET A 388 21.84 -1.63 -16.36
N SER A 389 20.52 -1.46 -16.36
CA SER A 389 19.62 -1.99 -15.31
C SER A 389 19.75 -3.50 -15.06
N ARG A 390 20.23 -4.28 -16.04
CA ARG A 390 20.48 -5.73 -15.92
C ARG A 390 21.84 -6.17 -16.46
N ARG A 391 22.78 -5.25 -16.68
CA ARG A 391 24.10 -5.52 -17.25
C ARG A 391 25.19 -4.99 -16.31
N HIS A 392 26.17 -5.83 -16.01
CA HIS A 392 27.34 -5.43 -15.22
C HIS A 392 28.43 -4.79 -16.08
N THR A 393 28.55 -5.22 -17.32
CA THR A 393 29.49 -4.68 -18.30
C THR A 393 28.80 -4.56 -19.66
N ASP A 394 29.14 -3.54 -20.42
CA ASP A 394 28.74 -3.35 -21.83
C ASP A 394 29.85 -2.59 -22.54
N GLN A 395 29.88 -2.67 -23.86
CA GLN A 395 30.84 -1.99 -24.70
C GLN A 395 30.08 -1.32 -25.83
N MET A 396 30.40 -0.06 -26.09
CA MET A 396 29.70 0.76 -27.09
C MET A 396 30.67 1.68 -27.82
N LEU A 397 30.38 1.95 -29.08
CA LEU A 397 31.08 3.00 -29.81
C LEU A 397 30.47 4.37 -29.47
N LEU A 398 31.30 5.40 -29.46
CA LEU A 398 30.85 6.77 -29.27
C LEU A 398 29.88 7.19 -30.40
N THR A 399 30.07 6.68 -31.62
CA THR A 399 29.12 6.87 -32.74
C THR A 399 27.73 6.31 -32.44
N GLU A 400 27.64 5.14 -31.79
CA GLU A 400 26.36 4.58 -31.36
C GLU A 400 25.71 5.43 -30.27
N LEU A 401 26.50 5.93 -29.31
CA LEU A 401 26.01 6.85 -28.28
C LEU A 401 25.44 8.13 -28.91
N ASN A 402 26.06 8.67 -29.97
CA ASN A 402 25.51 9.82 -30.68
C ASN A 402 24.11 9.53 -31.25
N GLN A 403 23.92 8.37 -31.90
CA GLN A 403 22.62 7.98 -32.45
C GLN A 403 21.54 7.71 -31.39
N LYS A 404 21.93 7.37 -30.16
CA LYS A 404 21.01 7.10 -29.06
C LYS A 404 20.67 8.34 -28.24
N LEU A 405 21.64 9.22 -28.01
CA LEU A 405 21.50 10.41 -27.16
C LEU A 405 21.09 11.66 -27.94
N ALA A 406 21.66 11.86 -29.13
CA ALA A 406 21.67 13.17 -29.78
C ALA A 406 21.67 13.07 -31.32
N ARG A 407 20.68 12.38 -31.91
CA ARG A 407 20.53 12.19 -33.37
C ARG A 407 20.60 13.47 -34.21
N ASN A 408 20.20 14.60 -33.61
CA ASN A 408 20.14 15.90 -34.28
C ASN A 408 21.45 16.71 -34.16
N ILE A 409 22.46 16.20 -33.45
CA ILE A 409 23.76 16.84 -33.28
C ILE A 409 24.77 16.18 -34.20
N GLU A 410 25.52 17.00 -34.94
CA GLU A 410 26.61 16.52 -35.79
C GLU A 410 27.69 15.80 -34.96
N TRP A 411 28.19 14.69 -35.49
CA TRP A 411 29.23 13.87 -34.87
C TRP A 411 30.39 14.67 -34.27
N ARG A 412 30.99 15.57 -35.06
CA ARG A 412 32.16 16.34 -34.66
C ARG A 412 31.91 17.20 -33.42
N ARG A 413 30.71 17.78 -33.32
CA ARG A 413 30.33 18.61 -32.18
C ARG A 413 30.01 17.75 -30.96
N PHE A 414 29.28 16.65 -31.17
CA PHE A 414 28.95 15.70 -30.11
C PHE A 414 30.20 15.10 -29.48
N SER A 415 31.13 14.57 -30.28
CA SER A 415 32.36 13.95 -29.79
C SER A 415 33.25 14.96 -29.07
N MET A 416 33.47 16.15 -29.65
CA MET A 416 34.28 17.20 -29.03
C MET A 416 33.70 17.67 -27.69
N ASP A 417 32.39 17.96 -27.63
CA ASP A 417 31.77 18.44 -26.40
C ASP A 417 31.71 17.34 -25.33
N LEU A 418 31.32 16.11 -25.68
CA LEU A 418 31.23 15.01 -24.72
C LEU A 418 32.61 14.59 -24.19
N LEU A 419 33.60 14.42 -25.06
CA LEU A 419 34.97 14.06 -24.63
C LEU A 419 35.60 15.16 -23.78
N ARG A 420 35.38 16.44 -24.10
CA ARG A 420 35.86 17.56 -23.28
C ARG A 420 35.30 17.49 -21.86
N GLU A 421 34.00 17.27 -21.70
CA GLU A 421 33.38 17.20 -20.37
C GLU A 421 33.74 15.92 -19.62
N LEU A 422 33.86 14.77 -20.31
CA LEU A 422 34.32 13.52 -19.69
C LEU A 422 35.79 13.61 -19.25
N ARG A 423 36.67 14.24 -20.03
CA ARG A 423 38.07 14.46 -19.64
C ARG A 423 38.20 15.35 -18.42
N LYS A 424 37.35 16.38 -18.29
CA LYS A 424 37.31 17.21 -17.06
C LYS A 424 36.93 16.38 -15.82
N LEU A 425 36.02 15.40 -15.98
CA LEU A 425 35.60 14.49 -14.90
C LEU A 425 36.61 13.37 -14.61
N SER A 426 37.59 13.17 -15.49
CA SER A 426 38.66 12.16 -15.32
C SER A 426 39.71 12.60 -14.29
N ASP A 427 39.75 13.89 -13.91
CA ASP A 427 40.76 14.47 -13.02
C ASP A 427 42.22 14.12 -13.42
N GLY A 428 42.48 14.00 -14.72
CA GLY A 428 43.81 13.69 -15.26
C GLY A 428 44.23 12.21 -15.22
N LYS A 429 43.30 11.28 -14.94
CA LYS A 429 43.57 9.83 -14.96
C LYS A 429 43.54 9.27 -16.39
N GLY A 430 44.64 9.46 -17.12
CA GLY A 430 44.84 8.86 -18.45
C GLY A 430 45.67 9.73 -19.41
N SER A 431 45.79 9.26 -20.65
CA SER A 431 46.34 9.99 -21.79
C SER A 431 45.22 10.49 -22.72
N GLU A 432 45.56 11.20 -23.80
CA GLU A 432 44.56 11.61 -24.79
C GLU A 432 43.90 10.43 -25.52
N GLU A 433 44.61 9.30 -25.60
CA GLU A 433 44.19 8.10 -26.32
C GLU A 433 43.45 7.11 -25.43
N LEU A 434 43.75 7.10 -24.13
CA LEU A 434 43.08 6.24 -23.16
C LEU A 434 42.90 6.97 -21.84
N PHE A 435 41.65 7.15 -21.40
CA PHE A 435 41.35 7.73 -20.10
C PHE A 435 40.15 7.07 -19.44
N VAL A 436 40.14 7.12 -18.11
CA VAL A 436 39.09 6.53 -17.28
C VAL A 436 38.27 7.60 -16.59
N VAL A 437 36.95 7.38 -16.50
CA VAL A 437 36.02 8.30 -15.86
C VAL A 437 35.10 7.52 -14.95
N ASN A 438 34.99 7.93 -13.69
CA ASN A 438 33.93 7.44 -12.82
C ASN A 438 32.71 8.34 -12.95
N LEU A 439 31.69 7.87 -13.66
CA LEU A 439 30.43 8.55 -13.82
C LEU A 439 29.44 8.14 -12.72
N TRP A 440 29.84 8.37 -11.46
CA TRP A 440 29.09 8.06 -10.24
C TRP A 440 28.57 6.61 -10.19
N GLY A 441 29.50 5.66 -10.28
CA GLY A 441 29.28 4.21 -10.25
C GLY A 441 29.29 3.52 -11.62
N TYR A 442 29.20 4.28 -12.71
CA TYR A 442 29.52 3.78 -14.05
C TYR A 442 30.97 4.12 -14.38
N HIS A 443 31.85 3.14 -14.28
CA HIS A 443 33.26 3.27 -14.64
C HIS A 443 33.41 3.13 -16.15
N LEU A 444 33.82 4.21 -16.79
CA LEU A 444 34.03 4.28 -18.23
C LEU A 444 35.52 4.19 -18.51
N THR A 445 35.91 3.34 -19.45
CA THR A 445 37.23 3.36 -20.08
C THR A 445 37.03 3.77 -21.54
N LEU A 446 37.60 4.91 -21.92
CA LEU A 446 37.50 5.40 -23.29
C LEU A 446 38.82 5.16 -24.00
N THR A 447 38.78 4.38 -25.07
CA THR A 447 39.95 4.04 -25.89
C THR A 447 39.75 4.58 -27.30
N LYS A 448 40.70 5.37 -27.78
CA LYS A 448 40.67 5.89 -29.14
C LYS A 448 40.95 4.76 -30.13
N LEU A 449 40.09 4.61 -31.13
CA LEU A 449 40.29 3.68 -32.24
C LEU A 449 41.14 4.37 -33.31
N ASP A 450 42.33 3.82 -33.56
CA ASP A 450 43.20 4.25 -34.66
C ASP A 450 42.72 3.61 -35.96
N ASP A 451 41.77 4.26 -36.61
CA ASP A 451 41.39 3.97 -37.98
C ASP A 451 42.17 4.88 -38.92
N GLN A 452 42.59 4.38 -40.09
CA GLN A 452 43.26 5.16 -41.15
C GLN A 452 42.36 6.27 -41.77
N SER A 453 41.19 6.53 -41.18
CA SER A 453 40.24 7.55 -41.60
C SER A 453 40.52 8.89 -40.87
N LYS A 454 40.11 10.02 -41.48
CA LYS A 454 40.30 11.36 -40.89
C LYS A 454 39.51 11.60 -39.59
N VAL A 455 38.65 10.67 -39.18
CA VAL A 455 37.77 10.80 -38.01
C VAL A 455 37.97 9.58 -37.11
N SER A 456 38.66 9.78 -35.99
CA SER A 456 38.81 8.72 -34.98
C SER A 456 37.53 8.55 -34.19
N ASP A 457 37.09 7.30 -34.04
CA ASP A 457 36.02 6.93 -33.10
C ASP A 457 36.62 6.54 -31.75
N PHE A 458 35.77 6.46 -30.73
CA PHE A 458 36.15 6.01 -29.40
C PHE A 458 35.31 4.80 -29.01
N GLU A 459 36.00 3.80 -28.49
CA GLU A 459 35.41 2.68 -27.80
C GLU A 459 35.18 3.05 -26.33
N VAL A 460 33.97 2.81 -25.85
CA VAL A 460 33.54 3.11 -24.48
C VAL A 460 33.19 1.80 -23.79
N ASP A 461 34.11 1.33 -22.97
CA ASP A 461 33.89 0.20 -22.07
C ASP A 461 33.21 0.68 -20.80
N ILE A 462 32.10 0.07 -20.45
CA ILE A 462 31.26 0.50 -19.34
C ILE A 462 31.21 -0.63 -18.32
N LYS A 463 31.69 -0.35 -17.11
CA LYS A 463 31.59 -1.25 -15.96
C LYS A 463 30.71 -0.62 -14.89
N CYS A 464 29.62 -1.29 -14.55
CA CYS A 464 28.66 -0.85 -13.54
C CYS A 464 29.06 -1.41 -12.17
N ASP A 465 29.55 -0.54 -11.28
CA ASP A 465 29.64 -0.83 -9.85
C ASP A 465 28.32 -0.44 -9.21
N VAL A 466 27.51 -1.45 -8.90
CA VAL A 466 26.16 -1.16 -8.47
C VAL A 466 26.14 -0.50 -7.10
N GLU A 467 26.95 -0.95 -6.15
CA GLU A 467 26.95 -0.40 -4.78
C GLU A 467 27.31 1.08 -4.78
N GLU A 468 28.24 1.47 -5.65
CA GLU A 468 28.67 2.84 -5.81
C GLU A 468 27.58 3.73 -6.42
N VAL A 469 26.83 3.23 -7.43
CA VAL A 469 25.66 3.95 -7.98
C VAL A 469 24.65 4.27 -6.87
N LEU A 470 24.46 3.37 -5.90
CA LEU A 470 23.51 3.55 -4.79
C LEU A 470 24.02 4.54 -3.75
N ARG A 471 25.33 4.46 -3.50
CA ARG A 471 26.00 5.35 -2.56
C ARG A 471 25.90 6.81 -3.04
N TYR A 472 26.14 7.05 -4.32
CA TYR A 472 26.06 8.40 -4.90
C TYR A 472 24.62 8.90 -5.10
N SER A 473 23.64 8.02 -5.26
CA SER A 473 22.22 8.43 -5.26
C SER A 473 21.67 8.73 -3.86
N ARG A 474 22.51 8.68 -2.81
CA ARG A 474 22.17 8.91 -1.39
C ARG A 474 21.14 7.91 -0.84
N ALA A 475 21.15 6.67 -1.32
CA ALA A 475 20.32 5.61 -0.76
C ALA A 475 20.89 5.09 0.58
N ARG A 476 20.09 5.04 1.66
CA ARG A 476 20.49 4.37 2.92
C ARG A 476 20.63 2.87 2.68
N THR A 477 21.74 2.27 3.09
CA THR A 477 22.07 0.84 2.96
C THR A 477 21.55 0.00 4.14
N THR A 478 20.30 -0.47 4.10
CA THR A 478 19.78 -1.39 5.14
C THR A 478 19.03 -2.62 4.58
N ASN A 479 19.60 -3.33 3.61
CA ASN A 479 19.05 -4.63 3.15
C ASN A 479 20.11 -5.51 2.48
N ALA A 480 20.89 -6.22 3.30
CA ALA A 480 21.66 -7.36 2.84
C ALA A 480 20.72 -8.57 2.64
N GLY A 481 20.48 -9.02 1.40
CA GLY A 481 19.86 -10.35 1.19
C GLY A 481 19.03 -10.61 -0.08
N LYS A 482 18.66 -9.62 -0.90
CA LYS A 482 17.86 -9.89 -2.13
C LYS A 482 18.73 -9.81 -3.39
N ARG A 483 19.32 -10.95 -3.78
CA ARG A 483 20.34 -11.08 -4.84
C ARG A 483 19.84 -11.08 -6.30
N ASN A 484 18.54 -11.01 -6.59
CA ASN A 484 18.01 -11.23 -7.96
C ASN A 484 17.21 -10.05 -8.55
N MET A 485 17.35 -8.86 -8.01
CA MET A 485 16.86 -7.62 -8.62
C MET A 485 18.04 -6.63 -8.62
N ALA A 486 18.04 -5.67 -9.54
CA ALA A 486 19.00 -4.56 -9.46
C ALA A 486 19.08 -4.09 -7.99
N PRO A 487 20.28 -4.06 -7.38
CA PRO A 487 20.44 -3.78 -5.95
C PRO A 487 19.96 -2.36 -5.69
N THR A 488 19.03 -2.14 -4.75
CA THR A 488 18.92 -0.96 -3.84
C THR A 488 17.56 -0.88 -3.10
N LEU A 489 17.51 -0.07 -2.02
CA LEU A 489 16.61 -0.12 -0.85
C LEU A 489 15.25 0.60 -0.86
N PRO A 490 14.18 0.00 -0.31
CA PRO A 490 12.83 0.56 -0.33
C PRO A 490 12.78 2.01 0.19
N ASN A 491 12.00 2.86 -0.46
CA ASN A 491 11.80 4.26 -0.06
C ASN A 491 11.37 4.28 1.42
N PRO A 492 11.97 5.14 2.26
CA PRO A 492 11.52 5.33 3.63
C PRO A 492 10.00 5.55 3.73
N LEU A 493 9.41 6.36 2.83
CA LEU A 493 7.96 6.62 2.74
C LEU A 493 7.14 5.40 2.26
N ARG A 494 7.79 4.34 1.76
CA ARG A 494 7.13 3.10 1.31
C ARG A 494 6.54 2.31 2.47
N HIS A 495 6.97 2.56 3.70
CA HIS A 495 6.41 1.87 4.85
C HIS A 495 4.98 2.30 5.19
N GLU A 496 4.41 3.35 4.57
CA GLU A 496 3.03 3.77 4.87
C GLU A 496 2.13 4.17 3.70
N LEU A 497 2.61 4.24 2.45
CA LEU A 497 1.70 4.28 1.28
C LEU A 497 1.22 2.87 0.93
N VAL A 498 0.55 2.27 1.90
CA VAL A 498 -0.28 1.12 1.67
C VAL A 498 -1.48 1.63 0.86
N SER A 499 -1.58 1.24 -0.42
CA SER A 499 -2.77 1.53 -1.22
C SER A 499 -4.02 1.12 -0.42
N LYS A 500 -5.14 1.83 -0.54
CA LYS A 500 -6.40 1.42 0.15
C LYS A 500 -6.69 -0.07 -0.03
N LYS A 501 -6.34 -0.63 -1.20
CA LYS A 501 -6.36 -2.08 -1.48
C LYS A 501 -5.44 -2.89 -0.57
N ARG A 502 -4.18 -2.50 -0.38
CA ARG A 502 -3.28 -3.17 0.56
C ARG A 502 -3.62 -2.92 2.04
N LEU A 503 -4.31 -1.84 2.40
CA LEU A 503 -4.77 -1.58 3.78
C LEU A 503 -6.01 -2.44 4.09
N ASP A 504 -6.87 -2.65 3.10
CA ASP A 504 -7.95 -3.63 3.14
C ASP A 504 -7.42 -5.08 3.09
N GLU A 505 -6.30 -5.34 2.39
CA GLU A 505 -5.59 -6.64 2.43
C GLU A 505 -4.80 -6.83 3.73
N LEU A 506 -4.15 -5.81 4.29
CA LEU A 506 -3.40 -5.91 5.54
C LEU A 506 -4.31 -5.98 6.76
N SER A 507 -5.46 -5.28 6.74
CA SER A 507 -6.52 -5.45 7.74
C SER A 507 -7.23 -6.80 7.62
N SER A 508 -7.04 -7.55 6.53
CA SER A 508 -7.41 -8.96 6.42
C SER A 508 -6.26 -9.94 6.67
N VAL A 509 -5.02 -9.45 6.86
CA VAL A 509 -3.81 -10.27 7.12
C VAL A 509 -3.40 -10.27 8.59
N ILE A 510 -3.85 -9.32 9.42
CA ILE A 510 -3.60 -9.35 10.88
C ILE A 510 -4.49 -10.40 11.59
N ASP A 511 -5.54 -10.90 10.94
CA ASP A 511 -6.18 -12.18 11.30
C ASP A 511 -5.50 -13.30 10.49
N GLY A 512 -4.35 -13.74 10.97
CA GLY A 512 -3.39 -14.57 10.25
C GLY A 512 -3.92 -15.91 9.69
N GLU A 513 -3.52 -16.12 8.43
CA GLU A 513 -3.19 -17.40 7.78
C GLU A 513 -4.34 -18.37 7.42
N PHE A 514 -4.79 -18.30 6.15
CA PHE A 514 -4.69 -19.41 5.18
C PHE A 514 -5.13 -18.90 3.79
N GLU A 515 -4.32 -19.16 2.77
CA GLU A 515 -4.62 -18.84 1.37
C GLU A 515 -6.02 -19.33 0.93
N PRO A 516 -6.77 -18.56 0.14
CA PRO A 516 -8.04 -19.03 -0.41
C PRO A 516 -7.75 -20.05 -1.53
N ILE A 517 -7.72 -21.33 -1.16
CA ILE A 517 -7.99 -22.43 -2.09
C ILE A 517 -9.25 -22.05 -2.86
N GLN A 518 -9.16 -21.99 -4.20
CA GLN A 518 -10.30 -21.77 -5.09
C GLN A 518 -11.48 -22.66 -4.65
N ARG A 519 -12.47 -22.06 -3.99
CA ARG A 519 -13.66 -22.79 -3.55
C ARG A 519 -14.49 -23.10 -4.79
N LYS A 520 -14.48 -24.37 -5.21
CA LYS A 520 -15.52 -24.92 -6.08
C LYS A 520 -16.89 -24.59 -5.49
N ALA A 521 -17.86 -24.31 -6.36
CA ALA A 521 -19.21 -23.88 -6.01
C ALA A 521 -19.83 -24.70 -4.84
N PRO A 522 -20.60 -24.07 -3.93
CA PRO A 522 -21.16 -24.76 -2.79
C PRO A 522 -22.16 -25.83 -3.25
N SER A 523 -21.95 -27.07 -2.83
CA SER A 523 -22.90 -28.16 -2.96
C SER A 523 -24.13 -27.94 -2.05
N PRO A 524 -25.28 -28.60 -2.33
CA PRO A 524 -26.55 -28.32 -1.68
C PRO A 524 -26.48 -28.51 -0.16
N ARG A 525 -27.16 -27.63 0.59
CA ARG A 525 -27.26 -27.67 2.05
C ARG A 525 -28.00 -28.93 2.52
N GLY A 526 -27.33 -29.82 3.25
CA GLY A 526 -27.95 -30.84 4.10
C GLY A 526 -28.24 -30.32 5.50
N ASN A 527 -28.99 -31.07 6.31
CA ASN A 527 -29.40 -30.67 7.67
C ASN A 527 -28.27 -30.89 8.70
N LEU A 528 -27.11 -31.41 8.29
CA LEU A 528 -26.00 -31.78 9.17
C LEU A 528 -25.09 -30.63 9.66
N GLY A 529 -25.49 -29.36 9.53
CA GLY A 529 -24.64 -28.23 9.97
C GLY A 529 -23.36 -28.10 9.13
N ARG A 530 -22.52 -27.09 9.42
CA ARG A 530 -21.52 -26.57 8.47
C ARG A 530 -20.38 -27.56 8.13
N ARG A 531 -20.55 -28.21 6.97
CA ARG A 531 -19.53 -28.85 6.09
C ARG A 531 -19.31 -30.34 6.35
N VAL A 532 -20.01 -31.16 5.58
CA VAL A 532 -19.80 -32.61 5.45
C VAL A 532 -18.73 -32.90 4.40
N LYS A 533 -17.68 -33.65 4.76
CA LYS A 533 -16.66 -34.14 3.82
C LYS A 533 -16.83 -35.65 3.64
N LEU A 534 -17.41 -36.04 2.51
CA LEU A 534 -17.48 -37.43 2.09
C LEU A 534 -16.12 -37.87 1.52
N ARG A 535 -15.45 -38.85 2.14
CA ARG A 535 -14.32 -39.58 1.54
C ARG A 535 -14.78 -40.99 1.17
N LYS A 536 -13.93 -41.74 0.47
CA LYS A 536 -14.27 -43.09 -0.03
C LYS A 536 -14.67 -44.09 1.08
N HIS A 537 -14.02 -44.02 2.24
CA HIS A 537 -14.20 -44.99 3.34
C HIS A 537 -14.67 -44.37 4.66
N LEU A 538 -14.71 -43.04 4.74
CA LEU A 538 -15.13 -42.31 5.94
C LEU A 538 -15.80 -40.98 5.58
N VAL A 539 -16.69 -40.50 6.44
CA VAL A 539 -17.34 -39.19 6.34
C VAL A 539 -16.97 -38.37 7.56
N GLU A 540 -16.50 -37.15 7.35
CA GLU A 540 -16.26 -36.19 8.44
C GLU A 540 -17.38 -35.16 8.44
N ILE A 541 -18.11 -35.06 9.55
CA ILE A 541 -19.19 -34.11 9.77
C ILE A 541 -18.68 -33.09 10.78
N ASN A 542 -18.51 -31.84 10.34
CA ASN A 542 -18.15 -30.74 11.23
C ASN A 542 -19.43 -30.01 11.67
N ALA A 543 -19.77 -30.14 12.96
CA ALA A 543 -20.88 -29.43 13.57
C ALA A 543 -20.33 -28.48 14.64
N ASP A 544 -20.13 -27.23 14.24
CA ASP A 544 -19.65 -26.08 15.04
C ASP A 544 -18.43 -26.35 15.94
N GLU A 545 -18.61 -27.00 17.09
CA GLU A 545 -17.57 -27.26 18.10
C GLU A 545 -17.00 -28.69 18.07
N ILE A 546 -17.63 -29.64 17.35
CA ILE A 546 -17.21 -31.05 17.31
C ILE A 546 -17.11 -31.57 15.87
N THR A 547 -16.05 -32.31 15.59
CA THR A 547 -15.91 -33.12 14.37
C THR A 547 -16.29 -34.57 14.67
N ILE A 548 -17.34 -35.06 14.03
CA ILE A 548 -17.78 -36.45 14.11
C ILE A 548 -17.35 -37.17 12.84
N VAL A 549 -16.69 -38.32 12.99
CA VAL A 549 -16.26 -39.15 11.87
C VAL A 549 -17.07 -40.44 11.85
N LEU A 550 -17.63 -40.78 10.69
CA LEU A 550 -18.40 -42.00 10.49
C LEU A 550 -17.73 -42.88 9.43
N SER A 551 -17.67 -44.17 9.68
CA SER A 551 -17.20 -45.20 8.74
C SER A 551 -18.16 -46.40 8.71
N LYS A 552 -18.03 -47.29 7.72
CA LYS A 552 -18.78 -48.57 7.71
C LYS A 552 -18.43 -49.52 8.86
N TYR A 553 -17.33 -49.26 9.57
CA TYR A 553 -16.90 -50.03 10.75
C TYR A 553 -17.31 -49.38 12.07
N THR A 554 -18.13 -48.32 12.04
CA THR A 554 -18.65 -47.66 13.23
C THR A 554 -19.66 -48.56 13.92
N SER A 555 -19.48 -48.82 15.22
CA SER A 555 -20.45 -49.60 16.00
C SER A 555 -21.82 -48.91 16.06
N THR A 556 -22.89 -49.69 16.19
CA THR A 556 -24.27 -49.19 16.31
C THR A 556 -24.43 -48.21 17.49
N GLU A 557 -23.80 -48.49 18.62
CA GLU A 557 -23.83 -47.60 19.80
C GLU A 557 -23.15 -46.24 19.54
N ALA A 558 -21.99 -46.25 18.88
CA ALA A 558 -21.27 -45.01 18.53
C ALA A 558 -22.03 -44.18 17.51
N LEU A 559 -22.75 -44.82 16.58
CA LEU A 559 -23.61 -44.15 15.61
C LEU A 559 -24.78 -43.45 16.32
N GLU A 560 -25.45 -44.10 17.26
CA GLU A 560 -26.57 -43.52 18.02
C GLU A 560 -26.14 -42.33 18.89
N ARG A 561 -24.96 -42.42 19.53
CA ARG A 561 -24.36 -41.28 20.26
C ARG A 561 -24.07 -40.11 19.33
N SER A 562 -23.52 -40.39 18.14
CA SER A 562 -23.20 -39.38 17.14
C SER A 562 -24.45 -38.66 16.61
N ILE A 563 -25.54 -39.40 16.34
CA ILE A 563 -26.81 -38.82 15.87
C ILE A 563 -27.43 -37.95 16.97
N THR A 564 -27.41 -38.41 18.22
CA THR A 564 -27.91 -37.64 19.37
C THR A 564 -27.14 -36.32 19.54
N ALA A 565 -25.80 -36.36 19.45
CA ALA A 565 -24.95 -35.18 19.53
C ALA A 565 -25.23 -34.20 18.37
N LEU A 566 -25.32 -34.69 17.14
CA LEU A 566 -25.63 -33.88 15.97
C LEU A 566 -27.02 -33.23 16.04
N SER A 567 -28.01 -33.94 16.60
CA SER A 567 -29.37 -33.41 16.81
C SER A 567 -29.40 -32.28 17.83
N ALA A 568 -28.69 -32.45 18.93
CA ALA A 568 -28.57 -31.39 19.94
C ALA A 568 -27.83 -30.15 19.40
N MET A 569 -26.75 -30.34 18.64
CA MET A 569 -25.93 -29.22 18.14
C MET A 569 -26.58 -28.47 16.98
N THR A 570 -27.23 -29.17 16.05
CA THR A 570 -27.80 -28.53 14.85
C THR A 570 -29.24 -28.06 15.03
N GLY A 571 -29.90 -28.45 16.12
CA GLY A 571 -31.31 -28.11 16.41
C GLY A 571 -32.33 -28.81 15.49
N HIS A 572 -31.90 -29.78 14.69
CA HIS A 572 -32.76 -30.56 13.80
C HIS A 572 -33.28 -31.84 14.48
N PRO A 573 -34.48 -32.33 14.11
CA PRO A 573 -35.08 -33.51 14.73
C PRO A 573 -34.25 -34.78 14.50
N TYR A 574 -34.13 -35.61 15.54
CA TYR A 574 -33.34 -36.85 15.57
C TYR A 574 -33.53 -37.73 14.32
N ASN A 575 -34.78 -37.94 13.90
CA ASN A 575 -35.10 -38.78 12.75
C ASN A 575 -34.55 -38.23 11.42
N SER A 576 -34.48 -36.90 11.26
CA SER A 576 -33.91 -36.30 10.05
C SER A 576 -32.41 -36.54 9.95
N ILE A 577 -31.70 -36.39 11.08
CA ILE A 577 -30.25 -36.59 11.14
C ILE A 577 -29.92 -38.08 11.03
N LYS A 578 -30.72 -38.95 11.64
CA LYS A 578 -30.59 -40.39 11.50
C LYS A 578 -30.64 -40.81 10.03
N ASN A 579 -31.66 -40.34 9.29
CA ASN A 579 -31.81 -40.65 7.87
C ASN A 579 -30.62 -40.13 7.04
N GLU A 580 -30.16 -38.91 7.30
CA GLU A 580 -29.04 -38.31 6.57
C GLU A 580 -27.71 -39.03 6.89
N CYS A 581 -27.48 -39.42 8.14
CA CYS A 581 -26.31 -40.22 8.54
C CYS A 581 -26.34 -41.63 7.92
N THR A 582 -27.50 -42.28 7.87
CA THR A 582 -27.63 -43.61 7.23
C THR A 582 -27.40 -43.53 5.73
N GLU A 583 -27.91 -42.49 5.06
CA GLU A 583 -27.69 -42.29 3.62
C GLU A 583 -26.21 -42.03 3.30
N LEU A 584 -25.50 -41.33 4.19
CA LEU A 584 -24.06 -41.12 4.07
C LEU A 584 -23.26 -42.40 4.29
N LEU A 585 -23.67 -43.26 5.23
CA LEU A 585 -23.06 -44.58 5.46
C LEU A 585 -23.26 -45.53 4.27
N GLU A 586 -24.42 -45.50 3.61
CA GLU A 586 -24.68 -46.31 2.42
C GLU A 586 -23.73 -45.94 1.27
N LYS A 587 -23.39 -44.66 1.12
CA LYS A 587 -22.47 -44.13 0.10
C LYS A 587 -20.99 -44.48 0.33
N LEU A 588 -20.62 -44.99 1.50
CA LEU A 588 -19.24 -45.38 1.81
C LEU A 588 -18.87 -46.76 1.26
N ASP A 589 -17.62 -46.97 0.88
CA ASP A 589 -17.09 -48.28 0.49
C ASP A 589 -16.41 -49.00 1.67
N TRP A 590 -16.50 -50.33 1.68
CA TRP A 590 -15.66 -51.18 2.54
C TRP A 590 -14.19 -51.05 2.14
N LEU A 591 -13.29 -51.18 3.11
CA LEU A 591 -11.86 -51.25 2.84
C LEU A 591 -11.58 -52.61 2.20
N ARG A 592 -11.11 -52.64 0.95
CA ARG A 592 -10.87 -53.88 0.19
C ARG A 592 -9.38 -54.10 -0.07
N VAL A 593 -8.96 -55.35 0.02
CA VAL A 593 -7.70 -55.84 -0.55
C VAL A 593 -8.07 -56.78 -1.68
N ASP A 594 -7.62 -56.44 -2.88
CA ASP A 594 -8.08 -57.05 -4.13
C ASP A 594 -9.63 -56.91 -4.23
N ASP A 595 -10.41 -58.00 -4.18
CA ASP A 595 -11.89 -57.97 -4.20
C ASP A 595 -12.58 -58.27 -2.85
N ASN A 596 -11.81 -58.58 -1.80
CA ASN A 596 -12.37 -58.99 -0.50
C ASN A 596 -12.36 -57.83 0.52
N PRO A 597 -13.45 -57.61 1.27
CA PRO A 597 -13.49 -56.62 2.35
C PRO A 597 -12.65 -57.09 3.55
N VAL A 598 -11.90 -56.17 4.16
CA VAL A 598 -11.14 -56.43 5.39
C VAL A 598 -12.12 -56.54 6.56
N ASN A 599 -12.01 -57.61 7.34
CA ASN A 599 -12.94 -57.86 8.43
C ASN A 599 -12.66 -56.95 9.64
N TYR A 600 -13.71 -56.57 10.38
CA TYR A 600 -13.59 -55.71 11.58
C TYR A 600 -12.67 -56.34 12.63
N GLU A 601 -12.75 -57.66 12.82
CA GLU A 601 -11.92 -58.39 13.79
C GLU A 601 -10.42 -58.20 13.54
N THR A 602 -9.99 -58.18 12.27
CA THR A 602 -8.59 -57.99 11.90
C THR A 602 -8.11 -56.57 12.23
N LEU A 603 -8.98 -55.57 12.02
CA LEU A 603 -8.69 -54.17 12.37
C LEU A 603 -8.68 -53.97 13.89
N SER A 604 -9.62 -54.58 14.63
CA SER A 604 -9.69 -54.49 16.10
C SER A 604 -8.45 -55.11 16.75
N ARG A 605 -8.03 -56.30 16.30
CA ARG A 605 -6.81 -56.95 16.80
C ARG A 605 -5.57 -56.08 16.60
N LEU A 606 -5.46 -55.40 15.46
CA LEU A 606 -4.35 -54.48 15.19
C LEU A 606 -4.37 -53.26 16.13
N ILE A 607 -5.54 -52.70 16.41
CA ILE A 607 -5.70 -51.57 17.35
C ILE A 607 -5.31 -51.99 18.76
N GLU A 608 -5.78 -53.16 19.22
CA GLU A 608 -5.45 -53.70 20.54
C GLU A 608 -3.95 -53.99 20.67
N LEU A 609 -3.34 -54.60 19.66
CA LEU A 609 -1.89 -54.87 19.63
C LEU A 609 -1.06 -53.58 19.60
N TYR A 610 -1.54 -52.53 18.93
CA TYR A 610 -0.86 -51.24 18.90
C TYR A 610 -0.99 -50.51 20.25
N ASN A 611 -2.21 -50.40 20.78
CA ASN A 611 -2.49 -49.68 22.02
C ASN A 611 -1.93 -50.39 23.27
N SER A 612 -1.76 -51.71 23.25
CA SER A 612 -1.10 -52.45 24.35
C SER A 612 0.42 -52.29 24.35
N ARG A 613 1.03 -51.93 23.21
CA ARG A 613 2.48 -51.78 23.06
C ARG A 613 2.96 -50.32 23.24
N SER A 614 2.04 -49.36 23.15
CA SER A 614 2.32 -47.92 23.22
C SER A 614 1.70 -47.31 24.48
N GLU A 615 2.52 -46.84 25.42
CA GLU A 615 2.04 -46.17 26.64
C GLU A 615 1.64 -44.70 26.42
N ASN A 616 2.15 -44.06 25.35
CA ASN A 616 2.04 -42.61 25.14
C ASN A 616 1.10 -42.20 23.99
N LYS A 617 0.74 -43.12 23.08
CA LYS A 617 -0.07 -42.81 21.90
C LYS A 617 -1.24 -43.78 21.72
N HIS A 618 -2.40 -43.24 21.36
CA HIS A 618 -3.63 -43.99 21.12
C HIS A 618 -4.02 -43.98 19.64
N LEU A 619 -4.35 -45.17 19.12
CA LEU A 619 -4.84 -45.35 17.75
C LEU A 619 -6.34 -45.63 17.75
N SER A 620 -7.11 -44.75 17.09
CA SER A 620 -8.54 -44.95 16.85
C SER A 620 -8.80 -45.67 15.53
N ILE A 621 -9.95 -46.34 15.43
CA ILE A 621 -10.34 -47.11 14.23
C ILE A 621 -10.46 -46.23 12.97
N GLU A 622 -10.94 -45.00 13.13
CA GLU A 622 -11.09 -44.03 12.03
C GLU A 622 -9.73 -43.64 11.43
N ARG A 623 -8.74 -43.42 12.29
CA ARG A 623 -7.38 -43.10 11.89
C ARG A 623 -6.71 -44.29 11.23
N LEU A 624 -6.91 -45.50 11.77
CA LEU A 624 -6.44 -46.73 11.15
C LEU A 624 -7.00 -46.89 9.72
N ILE A 625 -8.32 -46.70 9.53
CA ILE A 625 -8.97 -46.79 8.20
C ILE A 625 -8.37 -45.74 7.25
N SER A 626 -8.17 -44.51 7.72
CA SER A 626 -7.58 -43.45 6.92
C SER A 626 -6.15 -43.78 6.44
N ALA A 627 -5.34 -44.41 7.30
CA ALA A 627 -3.98 -44.81 6.99
C ALA A 627 -3.93 -45.97 5.99
N LEU A 628 -4.74 -47.00 6.23
CA LEU A 628 -4.80 -48.20 5.38
C LEU A 628 -5.39 -47.89 3.99
N ALA A 629 -6.32 -46.94 3.89
CA ALA A 629 -6.91 -46.52 2.63
C ALA A 629 -5.90 -45.93 1.63
N VAL A 630 -4.87 -45.22 2.12
CA VAL A 630 -3.83 -44.60 1.28
C VAL A 630 -2.69 -45.57 0.98
N ARG A 631 -2.36 -46.47 1.91
CA ARG A 631 -1.19 -47.36 1.84
C ARG A 631 -1.58 -48.80 1.49
N LYS A 632 -1.91 -49.05 0.22
CA LYS A 632 -2.37 -50.38 -0.29
C LYS A 632 -1.45 -51.56 0.07
N LYS A 633 -0.13 -51.37 0.09
CA LYS A 633 0.85 -52.43 0.46
C LYS A 633 0.75 -52.83 1.93
N VAL A 634 0.64 -51.83 2.81
CA VAL A 634 0.48 -52.03 4.26
C VAL A 634 -0.89 -52.63 4.57
N CYS A 635 -1.94 -52.16 3.87
CA CYS A 635 -3.27 -52.75 3.93
C CYS A 635 -3.28 -54.24 3.56
N LYS A 636 -2.55 -54.64 2.51
CA LYS A 636 -2.38 -56.05 2.13
C LYS A 636 -1.62 -56.87 3.18
N GLN A 637 -0.59 -56.31 3.81
CA GLN A 637 0.13 -56.98 4.91
C GLN A 637 -0.76 -57.18 6.14
N VAL A 638 -1.53 -56.16 6.53
CA VAL A 638 -2.50 -56.22 7.63
C VAL A 638 -3.59 -57.26 7.35
N TYR A 639 -4.10 -57.32 6.11
CA TYR A 639 -5.07 -58.33 5.70
C TYR A 639 -4.52 -59.76 5.78
N LEU A 640 -3.24 -59.96 5.45
CA LEU A 640 -2.55 -61.24 5.55
C LEU A 640 -2.09 -61.58 6.99
N GLY A 641 -2.31 -60.70 7.96
CA GLY A 641 -1.94 -60.91 9.37
C GLY A 641 -0.46 -60.65 9.70
N HIS A 642 0.28 -59.98 8.81
CA HIS A 642 1.68 -59.62 9.03
C HIS A 642 1.79 -58.25 9.71
N PHE A 643 2.18 -58.25 11.00
CA PHE A 643 2.33 -57.06 11.84
C PHE A 643 3.80 -56.76 12.11
N ASP A 644 4.55 -56.41 11.06
CA ASP A 644 5.99 -56.13 11.16
C ASP A 644 6.26 -54.69 11.64
N GLU A 645 7.51 -54.38 12.02
CA GLU A 645 7.93 -53.02 12.44
C GLU A 645 7.59 -51.93 11.42
N THR A 646 7.54 -52.29 10.13
CA THR A 646 7.12 -51.38 9.05
C THR A 646 5.65 -50.97 9.18
N VAL A 647 4.77 -51.86 9.62
CA VAL A 647 3.35 -51.57 9.89
C VAL A 647 3.25 -50.69 11.13
N PHE A 648 3.96 -51.02 12.22
CA PHE A 648 3.94 -50.23 13.46
C PHE A 648 4.47 -48.81 13.27
N ARG A 649 5.56 -48.62 12.51
CA ARG A 649 6.09 -47.30 12.17
C ARG A 649 5.08 -46.44 11.39
N VAL A 650 4.31 -47.08 10.49
CA VAL A 650 3.24 -46.41 9.74
C VAL A 650 2.09 -46.00 10.67
N LEU A 651 1.79 -46.79 11.69
CA LEU A 651 0.76 -46.48 12.68
C LEU A 651 1.19 -45.37 13.65
N ASP A 652 2.48 -45.30 14.02
CA ASP A 652 3.06 -44.25 14.87
C ASP A 652 2.98 -42.85 14.27
N GLU A 653 3.00 -42.75 12.94
CA GLU A 653 2.82 -41.49 12.20
C GLU A 653 1.38 -40.95 12.30
N VAL A 654 0.42 -41.79 12.67
CA VAL A 654 -1.02 -41.46 12.62
C VAL A 654 -1.69 -41.52 14.00
N ALA A 655 -1.12 -42.25 14.96
CA ALA A 655 -1.57 -42.27 16.35
C ALA A 655 -1.30 -40.92 17.07
N VAL A 656 -2.16 -40.56 18.03
CA VAL A 656 -2.04 -39.34 18.85
C VAL A 656 -1.45 -39.65 20.20
#